data_AF-A0A3S3U1T0-F1
#
_entry.id   AF-A0A3S3U1T0-F1
#
_cell.length_a   1.000
_cell.length_b   1.000
_cell.length_c   1.000
_cell.angle_alpha   90.00
_cell.angle_beta   90.00
_cell.angle_gamma   90.00
#
_symmetry.space_group_name_H-M   'P 1'
#
loop_
_entity.id
_entity.type
_entity.pdbx_description
1 polymer ?
#
loop_
_entity_poly.entity_id
_entity_poly.type
_entity_poly.pdbx_seq_one_letter_code
_entity_poly.pdbx_strand_id
1 'polypeptide(L)'
;MKKILLVLLLACNLTHAQNIQKVWDLLLVNKREEARKLFNKDFGKKKDSDIDLLILDALLDKEQGRLSYDKAFLEKLSKFKESKNYLYPLWYQPFVIGNVKSDGFDDLTFEKMDFVSNNIEYSNDPFIIYFKSVFERRRQNYTSYDSYIKKLGIISKWQFCGVFENMNGSGLETEYEAEYYAKNDKTFNANSNGFVRWYIPVIKQNEACHYYLNEKEYGDGIMYAQTFIDSDTDRQVILNFGGSGPLKIFLNDVEIYVNDNISNSDINSYHLKFNLKKGTNRLVLKSSIHGAVDYFYAAIKDINQNEIESLSFSDVYKPYNKSTIAEINPVEANPYYEDFLQQKLIKDPGNILNTLLLFDAYMNNHKYEKAYDVIEGLIAKYPNSSLLNVKLIGYYNGMEDVQKSEEIRKNIELNDEDYYYSIIYKFQDEGWLGKANISELEKYREKSKKLHSNLYALLYEYMILIRNSDIDLSIKKMEEIIGQSYNNELFVTLFSPLYTTFKNDKAKTISMLEEIVSKRDNSTAQDLLISNYNSSGRKEDAKKLIDQRIQRYPYFNYVYNSGISYANNDSDYEKSVKYADIALGNFPYSFLFMEEKGKAYNSQKKINEAEKLFKEALVYYSANSSLRKILYDITKVPDEIEQVASKDIYAIIKQRRKSKMQCDYGVNVLLDEYIASILPEGGRRAKVINLYEVIAENGIEELKEYKINGNNLNILKAEIVKPDGSIVPGEKNYNTVIFTNLKVNDVIYVEYETSDNGYGRFYKDFNISYYFNGVYPSQQSIFGIIHPIEAKFSYDVMNGEIPSKTKKINNKNTYISWERKNIPAMPLDESFSPSSSDLVNQVRISSIKSWSDISNWYADLVKKNIKMDYISIKTYNEIFPEGVGGLTQYQIAYKIYKYVGENITYSSLDFRQSGYVPQKPSKTINTKLGDCKDVSTLFVAMAERAGLKANLVLVQTNDNGTQSLKLPSINFNHCIVRLTIDNKDIFVEMTDNYLPFMAMPSTLYKAKALVVSFDKNENEKSGIINIPSDNALENKIETVSVITIEDNLKKFTNTHICSGSNKSYYNELFSQATTEDVRKKEFEEELKNGLNKVISLESFKLIANERFGEEIKYETKFLISEKLQSVGSLKILEIPYIDKPYTRDIITTDKRNFDIEYATYERVNNYKTEVILNIPPDKKFTEIPQTKNLKYKGHIYDVTYELVKPNQLKVVRKVKTSWNNIQPVDYPEFKKFVEEVIASEEEIVGFK
;
A
#
# COMPACT_ATOMS: atom_id res chain seq x y z
N MET A 1 -66.55 -3.58 28.17
CA MET A 1 -65.31 -4.27 28.61
C MET A 1 -64.28 -4.51 27.49
N LYS A 2 -64.64 -4.98 26.27
CA LYS A 2 -63.67 -5.24 25.19
C LYS A 2 -62.84 -4.02 24.71
N LYS A 3 -63.38 -2.79 24.70
CA LYS A 3 -62.62 -1.57 24.34
C LYS A 3 -61.64 -1.09 25.43
N ILE A 4 -61.96 -1.31 26.71
CA ILE A 4 -61.07 -0.96 27.84
C ILE A 4 -59.91 -1.97 27.95
N LEU A 5 -60.18 -3.25 27.64
CA LEU A 5 -59.12 -4.27 27.55
C LEU A 5 -58.12 -3.97 26.43
N LEU A 6 -58.59 -3.47 25.28
CA LEU A 6 -57.73 -3.12 24.14
C LEU A 6 -56.82 -1.91 24.44
N VAL A 7 -57.34 -0.89 25.13
CA VAL A 7 -56.57 0.29 25.57
C VAL A 7 -55.58 -0.06 26.68
N LEU A 8 -55.95 -0.95 27.62
CA LEU A 8 -55.03 -1.46 28.65
C LEU A 8 -53.93 -2.36 28.06
N LEU A 9 -54.24 -3.17 27.04
CA LEU A 9 -53.24 -3.96 26.31
C LEU A 9 -52.26 -3.07 25.52
N LEU A 10 -52.76 -2.02 24.86
CA LEU A 10 -51.92 -1.02 24.18
C LEU A 10 -51.04 -0.24 25.16
N ALA A 11 -51.57 0.18 26.32
CA ALA A 11 -50.81 0.89 27.35
C ALA A 11 -49.75 0.01 28.05
N CYS A 12 -50.04 -1.28 28.28
CA CYS A 12 -49.07 -2.23 28.84
C CYS A 12 -47.94 -2.57 27.86
N ASN A 13 -48.22 -2.67 26.55
CA ASN A 13 -47.18 -2.89 25.55
C ASN A 13 -46.29 -1.65 25.35
N LEU A 14 -46.86 -0.43 25.44
CA LEU A 14 -46.09 0.82 25.40
C LEU A 14 -45.15 0.99 26.60
N THR A 15 -45.58 0.65 27.82
CA THR A 15 -44.71 0.72 29.01
C THR A 15 -43.62 -0.35 29.02
N HIS A 16 -43.91 -1.54 28.47
CA HIS A 16 -42.91 -2.62 28.33
C HIS A 16 -41.81 -2.26 27.33
N ALA A 17 -42.17 -1.74 26.15
CA ALA A 17 -41.22 -1.26 25.13
C ALA A 17 -40.38 -0.06 25.62
N GLN A 18 -40.97 0.83 26.42
CA GLN A 18 -40.22 1.94 27.04
C GLN A 18 -39.19 1.46 28.07
N ASN A 19 -39.46 0.40 28.83
CA ASN A 19 -38.52 -0.08 29.84
C ASN A 19 -37.37 -0.90 29.24
N ILE A 20 -37.58 -1.66 28.17
CA ILE A 20 -36.48 -2.35 27.48
C ILE A 20 -35.55 -1.36 26.77
N GLN A 21 -36.10 -0.30 26.18
CA GLN A 21 -35.31 0.80 25.60
C GLN A 21 -34.42 1.47 26.66
N LYS A 22 -34.93 1.68 27.89
CA LYS A 22 -34.13 2.22 29.00
C LYS A 22 -32.97 1.30 29.41
N VAL A 23 -33.16 -0.03 29.38
CA VAL A 23 -32.07 -0.98 29.64
C VAL A 23 -30.98 -0.81 28.58
N TRP A 24 -31.35 -0.72 27.30
CA TRP A 24 -30.42 -0.46 26.21
C TRP A 24 -29.73 0.90 26.31
N ASP A 25 -30.48 1.97 26.63
CA ASP A 25 -29.91 3.31 26.78
C ASP A 25 -28.85 3.32 27.89
N LEU A 26 -29.13 2.69 29.03
CA LEU A 26 -28.15 2.53 30.12
C LEU A 26 -26.93 1.72 29.67
N LEU A 27 -27.14 0.61 28.94
CA LEU A 27 -26.04 -0.22 28.45
C LEU A 27 -25.16 0.54 27.45
N LEU A 28 -25.76 1.28 26.51
CA LEU A 28 -25.06 2.02 25.47
C LEU A 28 -24.33 3.26 25.99
N VAL A 29 -24.68 3.78 27.16
CA VAL A 29 -23.92 4.83 27.87
C VAL A 29 -23.00 4.26 28.97
N ASN A 30 -22.63 2.97 28.85
CA ASN A 30 -21.68 2.25 29.71
C ASN A 30 -22.14 2.05 31.17
N LYS A 31 -23.42 2.27 31.50
CA LYS A 31 -24.02 2.07 32.84
C LYS A 31 -24.52 0.63 33.06
N ARG A 32 -23.60 -0.34 32.93
CA ARG A 32 -23.91 -1.78 32.91
C ARG A 32 -24.59 -2.29 34.18
N GLU A 33 -24.14 -1.85 35.35
CA GLU A 33 -24.75 -2.22 36.63
C GLU A 33 -26.19 -1.71 36.78
N GLU A 34 -26.45 -0.47 36.33
CA GLU A 34 -27.80 0.10 36.32
C GLU A 34 -28.70 -0.65 35.33
N ALA A 35 -28.19 -0.96 34.13
CA ALA A 35 -28.89 -1.74 33.12
C ALA A 35 -29.25 -3.14 33.64
N ARG A 36 -28.31 -3.85 34.29
CA ARG A 36 -28.52 -5.17 34.90
C ARG A 36 -29.57 -5.11 36.01
N LYS A 37 -29.51 -4.12 36.90
CA LYS A 37 -30.50 -3.94 37.98
C LYS A 37 -31.89 -3.70 37.42
N LEU A 38 -32.03 -2.82 36.42
CA LEU A 38 -33.30 -2.54 35.77
C LEU A 38 -33.84 -3.79 35.04
N PHE A 39 -32.98 -4.50 34.31
CA PHE A 39 -33.35 -5.72 33.62
C PHE A 39 -33.89 -6.79 34.58
N ASN A 40 -33.17 -7.06 35.67
CA ASN A 40 -33.57 -8.05 36.65
C ASN A 40 -34.91 -7.70 37.33
N LYS A 41 -35.12 -6.41 37.62
CA LYS A 41 -36.35 -5.90 38.24
C LYS A 41 -37.57 -6.09 37.32
N ASP A 42 -37.46 -5.68 36.07
CA ASP A 42 -38.62 -5.57 35.17
C ASP A 42 -38.84 -6.83 34.32
N PHE A 43 -37.77 -7.57 34.00
CA PHE A 43 -37.78 -8.68 33.04
C PHE A 43 -37.25 -10.01 33.60
N GLY A 44 -36.61 -10.02 34.78
CA GLY A 44 -35.93 -11.22 35.32
C GLY A 44 -36.82 -12.46 35.47
N LYS A 45 -38.12 -12.29 35.73
CA LYS A 45 -39.11 -13.40 35.80
C LYS A 45 -39.64 -13.88 34.45
N LYS A 46 -39.47 -13.08 33.39
CA LYS A 46 -40.02 -13.32 32.04
C LYS A 46 -38.95 -13.61 30.99
N LYS A 47 -37.67 -13.46 31.33
CA LYS A 47 -36.55 -13.58 30.39
C LYS A 47 -36.50 -14.91 29.62
N ASP A 48 -36.95 -16.00 30.22
CA ASP A 48 -36.95 -17.32 29.57
C ASP A 48 -38.19 -17.55 28.67
N SER A 49 -39.15 -16.60 28.64
CA SER A 49 -40.39 -16.69 27.86
C SER A 49 -40.42 -15.80 26.62
N ASP A 50 -39.39 -14.99 26.41
CA ASP A 50 -39.23 -14.09 25.28
C ASP A 50 -37.79 -14.18 24.77
N ILE A 51 -37.62 -14.39 23.47
CA ILE A 51 -36.31 -14.65 22.86
C ILE A 51 -35.40 -13.42 22.90
N ASP A 52 -35.95 -12.21 22.74
CA ASP A 52 -35.17 -10.97 22.74
C ASP A 52 -34.69 -10.66 24.17
N LEU A 53 -35.52 -10.92 25.19
CA LEU A 53 -35.11 -10.82 26.60
C LEU A 53 -34.07 -11.88 26.98
N LEU A 54 -34.19 -13.11 26.47
CA LEU A 54 -33.21 -14.17 26.71
C LEU A 54 -31.83 -13.78 26.16
N ILE A 55 -31.77 -13.23 24.96
CA ILE A 55 -30.53 -12.78 24.33
C ILE A 55 -29.96 -11.56 25.07
N LEU A 56 -30.80 -10.58 25.41
CA LEU A 56 -30.36 -9.40 26.17
C LEU A 56 -29.79 -9.78 27.55
N ASP A 57 -30.37 -10.78 28.23
CA ASP A 57 -29.83 -11.28 29.50
C ASP A 57 -28.40 -11.82 29.36
N ALA A 58 -28.15 -12.60 28.30
CA ALA A 58 -26.83 -13.15 28.01
C ALA A 58 -25.82 -12.07 27.60
N LEU A 59 -26.25 -11.08 26.80
CA LEU A 59 -25.42 -9.94 26.42
C LEU A 59 -25.02 -9.10 27.64
N LEU A 60 -25.95 -8.81 28.55
CA LEU A 60 -25.62 -8.09 29.79
C LEU A 60 -24.59 -8.86 30.65
N ASP A 61 -24.66 -10.20 30.70
CA ASP A 61 -23.71 -11.03 31.45
C ASP A 61 -22.31 -10.99 30.82
N LYS A 62 -22.25 -11.02 29.48
CA LYS A 62 -21.01 -10.84 28.72
C LYS A 62 -20.41 -9.45 28.97
N GLU A 63 -21.24 -8.40 28.92
CA GLU A 63 -20.78 -7.02 29.13
C GLU A 63 -20.29 -6.76 30.56
N GLN A 64 -20.69 -7.59 31.54
CA GLN A 64 -20.12 -7.63 32.90
C GLN A 64 -18.92 -8.59 33.04
N GLY A 65 -18.35 -9.05 31.93
CA GLY A 65 -17.13 -9.85 31.89
C GLY A 65 -17.32 -11.35 32.15
N ARG A 66 -18.50 -11.91 31.85
CA ARG A 66 -18.66 -13.38 31.80
C ARG A 66 -18.17 -13.89 30.45
N LEU A 67 -17.09 -14.67 30.48
CA LEU A 67 -16.37 -15.17 29.31
C LEU A 67 -16.62 -16.66 29.02
N SER A 68 -17.10 -17.42 30.01
CA SER A 68 -17.40 -18.85 29.89
C SER A 68 -18.89 -19.15 30.12
N TYR A 69 -19.42 -20.13 29.37
CA TYR A 69 -20.83 -20.50 29.39
C TYR A 69 -21.02 -21.99 29.07
N ASP A 70 -21.99 -22.60 29.73
CA ASP A 70 -22.47 -23.95 29.43
C ASP A 70 -23.54 -23.94 28.33
N LYS A 71 -24.17 -25.09 28.06
CA LYS A 71 -25.26 -25.22 27.07
C LYS A 71 -26.62 -24.70 27.54
N ALA A 72 -26.77 -24.17 28.76
CA ALA A 72 -28.08 -23.82 29.31
C ALA A 72 -28.77 -22.69 28.52
N PHE A 73 -28.01 -21.73 27.98
CA PHE A 73 -28.56 -20.71 27.08
C PHE A 73 -29.16 -21.35 25.82
N LEU A 74 -28.44 -22.28 25.20
CA LEU A 74 -28.88 -22.99 23.99
C LEU A 74 -30.12 -23.84 24.25
N GLU A 75 -30.20 -24.52 25.40
CA GLU A 75 -31.38 -25.29 25.83
C GLU A 75 -32.63 -24.43 25.98
N LYS A 76 -32.48 -23.18 26.42
CA LYS A 76 -33.57 -22.22 26.51
C LYS A 76 -33.91 -21.65 25.14
N LEU A 77 -32.91 -21.27 24.37
CA LEU A 77 -33.08 -20.71 23.02
C LEU A 77 -33.81 -21.69 22.10
N SER A 78 -33.47 -22.97 22.14
CA SER A 78 -34.09 -23.98 21.27
C SER A 78 -35.56 -24.28 21.55
N LYS A 79 -36.13 -23.76 22.65
CA LYS A 79 -37.57 -23.89 22.92
C LYS A 79 -38.41 -22.94 22.05
N PHE A 80 -37.80 -21.93 21.46
CA PHE A 80 -38.45 -20.99 20.55
C PHE A 80 -38.39 -21.53 19.12
N LYS A 81 -39.54 -21.57 18.42
CA LYS A 81 -39.61 -22.05 17.03
C LYS A 81 -38.77 -21.22 16.05
N GLU A 82 -38.58 -19.93 16.33
CA GLU A 82 -37.81 -19.01 15.48
C GLU A 82 -36.30 -18.96 15.80
N SER A 83 -35.84 -19.75 16.77
CA SER A 83 -34.46 -19.76 17.26
C SER A 83 -33.40 -19.98 16.18
N LYS A 84 -33.71 -20.75 15.15
CA LYS A 84 -32.81 -20.99 14.00
C LYS A 84 -32.38 -19.70 13.28
N ASN A 85 -33.19 -18.64 13.34
CA ASN A 85 -32.90 -17.35 12.69
C ASN A 85 -31.90 -16.51 13.51
N TYR A 86 -31.65 -16.87 14.77
CA TYR A 86 -30.78 -16.14 15.69
C TYR A 86 -29.44 -16.84 15.93
N LEU A 87 -29.36 -18.14 15.64
CA LEU A 87 -28.20 -18.96 15.98
C LEU A 87 -26.92 -18.49 15.27
N TYR A 88 -26.98 -18.23 13.96
CA TYR A 88 -25.82 -17.79 13.17
C TYR A 88 -25.32 -16.39 13.58
N PRO A 89 -26.17 -15.33 13.69
CA PRO A 89 -25.74 -14.04 14.23
C PRO A 89 -25.05 -14.11 15.59
N LEU A 90 -25.48 -15.05 16.44
CA LEU A 90 -24.94 -15.24 17.78
C LEU A 90 -23.78 -16.24 17.86
N TRP A 91 -23.40 -16.90 16.76
CA TRP A 91 -22.54 -18.08 16.77
C TRP A 91 -21.23 -17.88 17.54
N TYR A 92 -20.53 -16.79 17.22
CA TYR A 92 -19.24 -16.45 17.81
C TYR A 92 -19.35 -15.75 19.18
N GLN A 93 -20.55 -15.62 19.74
CA GLN A 93 -20.71 -15.19 21.12
C GLN A 93 -20.30 -16.33 22.06
N PRO A 94 -19.60 -16.05 23.18
CA PRO A 94 -19.12 -17.08 24.10
C PRO A 94 -20.24 -17.92 24.71
N PHE A 95 -21.46 -17.37 24.81
CA PHE A 95 -22.67 -18.08 25.28
C PHE A 95 -23.37 -18.97 24.23
N VAL A 96 -22.82 -19.05 23.01
CA VAL A 96 -23.27 -19.97 21.95
C VAL A 96 -22.16 -20.98 21.66
N ILE A 97 -21.24 -20.70 20.74
CA ILE A 97 -20.04 -21.53 20.54
C ILE A 97 -18.79 -20.76 20.97
N GLY A 98 -18.68 -19.48 20.58
CA GLY A 98 -17.45 -18.71 20.74
C GLY A 98 -16.52 -18.88 19.53
N ASN A 99 -15.45 -18.10 19.44
CA ASN A 99 -14.53 -18.18 18.31
C ASN A 99 -13.39 -19.17 18.63
N VAL A 100 -13.62 -20.45 18.36
CA VAL A 100 -12.64 -21.52 18.62
C VAL A 100 -11.30 -21.35 17.89
N LYS A 101 -11.24 -20.49 16.85
CA LYS A 101 -10.00 -20.16 16.13
C LYS A 101 -9.10 -19.24 16.95
N SER A 102 -9.66 -18.25 17.66
CA SER A 102 -8.91 -17.34 18.52
C SER A 102 -8.83 -17.80 19.97
N ASP A 103 -9.91 -18.41 20.47
CA ASP A 103 -10.11 -18.68 21.89
C ASP A 103 -9.68 -20.11 22.28
N GLY A 104 -9.48 -20.98 21.27
CA GLY A 104 -9.21 -22.40 21.46
C GLY A 104 -10.46 -23.25 21.69
N PHE A 105 -10.27 -24.57 21.79
CA PHE A 105 -11.33 -25.52 22.15
C PHE A 105 -11.27 -25.82 23.65
N ASP A 106 -12.43 -25.94 24.28
CA ASP A 106 -12.58 -26.34 25.69
C ASP A 106 -13.74 -27.33 25.87
N ASP A 107 -13.86 -27.94 27.05
CA ASP A 107 -14.88 -28.96 27.32
C ASP A 107 -16.31 -28.45 27.11
N LEU A 108 -16.59 -27.16 27.40
CA LEU A 108 -17.92 -26.57 27.22
C LEU A 108 -18.27 -26.37 25.75
N THR A 109 -17.32 -25.95 24.91
CA THR A 109 -17.54 -25.81 23.46
C THR A 109 -17.97 -27.12 22.81
N PHE A 110 -17.37 -28.23 23.25
CA PHE A 110 -17.72 -29.58 22.81
C PHE A 110 -19.16 -29.96 23.19
N GLU A 111 -19.57 -29.71 24.44
CA GLU A 111 -20.94 -29.96 24.91
C GLU A 111 -21.98 -29.12 24.16
N LYS A 112 -21.68 -27.84 23.92
CA LYS A 112 -22.55 -26.92 23.19
C LYS A 112 -22.73 -27.37 21.74
N MET A 113 -21.65 -27.78 21.06
CA MET A 113 -21.72 -28.29 19.69
C MET A 113 -22.53 -29.59 19.60
N ASP A 114 -22.36 -30.52 20.55
CA ASP A 114 -23.15 -31.76 20.61
C ASP A 114 -24.64 -31.46 20.81
N PHE A 115 -24.97 -30.50 21.66
CA PHE A 115 -26.36 -30.06 21.84
C PHE A 115 -26.95 -29.49 20.55
N VAL A 116 -26.26 -28.54 19.91
CA VAL A 116 -26.75 -27.88 18.68
C VAL A 116 -26.91 -28.89 17.54
N SER A 117 -25.93 -29.76 17.32
CA SER A 117 -25.96 -30.74 16.23
C SER A 117 -27.04 -31.82 16.37
N ASN A 118 -27.48 -32.11 17.60
CA ASN A 118 -28.55 -33.09 17.87
C ASN A 118 -29.96 -32.46 17.86
N ASN A 119 -30.07 -31.13 17.80
CA ASN A 119 -31.35 -30.46 17.78
C ASN A 119 -31.97 -30.47 16.38
N ILE A 120 -33.21 -30.95 16.24
CA ILE A 120 -33.86 -31.13 14.94
C ILE A 120 -34.11 -29.83 14.16
N GLU A 121 -34.20 -28.69 14.85
CA GLU A 121 -34.37 -27.38 14.20
C GLU A 121 -33.07 -26.85 13.57
N TYR A 122 -31.91 -27.39 13.99
CA TYR A 122 -30.58 -26.91 13.56
C TYR A 122 -29.78 -27.95 12.77
N SER A 123 -30.02 -29.24 13.01
CA SER A 123 -29.13 -30.35 12.60
C SER A 123 -28.95 -30.53 11.10
N ASN A 124 -29.89 -30.01 10.29
CA ASN A 124 -29.83 -30.05 8.83
C ASN A 124 -29.20 -28.81 8.20
N ASP A 125 -28.85 -27.79 8.99
CA ASP A 125 -28.20 -26.59 8.47
C ASP A 125 -26.75 -26.90 8.04
N PRO A 126 -26.34 -26.58 6.80
CA PRO A 126 -24.99 -26.84 6.31
C PRO A 126 -23.88 -26.27 7.20
N PHE A 127 -24.08 -25.09 7.79
CA PHE A 127 -23.12 -24.47 8.68
C PHE A 127 -22.92 -25.29 9.96
N ILE A 128 -24.02 -25.80 10.53
CA ILE A 128 -23.97 -26.67 11.72
C ILE A 128 -23.31 -28.02 11.39
N ILE A 129 -23.64 -28.60 10.24
CA ILE A 129 -23.02 -29.85 9.75
C ILE A 129 -21.50 -29.68 9.62
N TYR A 130 -21.05 -28.55 9.06
CA TYR A 130 -19.64 -28.25 8.91
C TYR A 130 -18.92 -28.12 10.26
N PHE A 131 -19.41 -27.26 11.15
CA PHE A 131 -18.77 -27.11 12.47
C PHE A 131 -18.78 -28.44 13.24
N LYS A 132 -19.87 -29.21 13.16
CA LYS A 132 -19.90 -30.56 13.74
C LYS A 132 -18.80 -31.45 13.18
N SER A 133 -18.57 -31.44 11.87
CA SER A 133 -17.46 -32.19 11.26
C SER A 133 -16.11 -31.76 11.84
N VAL A 134 -15.84 -30.45 11.97
CA VAL A 134 -14.59 -29.93 12.54
C VAL A 134 -14.37 -30.44 13.97
N PHE A 135 -15.42 -30.46 14.80
CA PHE A 135 -15.37 -30.98 16.16
C PHE A 135 -15.16 -32.51 16.20
N GLU A 136 -15.77 -33.27 15.30
CA GLU A 136 -15.53 -34.72 15.20
C GLU A 136 -14.10 -35.05 14.74
N ARG A 137 -13.54 -34.29 13.77
CA ARG A 137 -12.12 -34.38 13.42
C ARG A 137 -11.24 -34.06 14.61
N ARG A 138 -11.56 -32.98 15.35
CA ARG A 138 -10.83 -32.60 16.55
C ARG A 138 -10.85 -33.68 17.62
N ARG A 139 -11.90 -34.50 17.72
CA ARG A 139 -11.98 -35.68 18.61
C ARG A 139 -11.38 -36.97 18.03
N GLN A 140 -10.75 -36.90 16.85
CA GLN A 140 -10.27 -38.06 16.09
C GLN A 140 -11.38 -39.05 15.67
N ASN A 141 -12.65 -38.63 15.67
CA ASN A 141 -13.78 -39.44 15.23
C ASN A 141 -13.99 -39.32 13.72
N TYR A 142 -13.06 -39.90 12.98
CA TYR A 142 -12.94 -39.67 11.55
C TYR A 142 -14.07 -40.29 10.71
N THR A 143 -14.65 -41.39 11.16
CA THR A 143 -15.84 -41.98 10.54
C THR A 143 -17.03 -41.02 10.59
N SER A 144 -17.24 -40.35 11.74
CA SER A 144 -18.29 -39.35 11.86
C SER A 144 -17.98 -38.10 11.05
N TYR A 145 -16.72 -37.65 11.06
CA TYR A 145 -16.26 -36.54 10.20
C TYR A 145 -16.62 -36.80 8.73
N ASP A 146 -16.23 -37.95 8.16
CA ASP A 146 -16.49 -38.30 6.76
C ASP A 146 -18.01 -38.34 6.46
N SER A 147 -18.81 -38.83 7.41
CA SER A 147 -20.27 -38.84 7.30
C SER A 147 -20.87 -37.43 7.24
N TYR A 148 -20.42 -36.50 8.10
CA TYR A 148 -20.88 -35.11 8.08
C TYR A 148 -20.40 -34.35 6.83
N ILE A 149 -19.15 -34.53 6.41
CA ILE A 149 -18.62 -33.93 5.17
C ILE A 149 -19.49 -34.34 3.97
N LYS A 150 -19.86 -35.62 3.88
CA LYS A 150 -20.72 -36.12 2.79
C LYS A 150 -22.09 -35.43 2.74
N LYS A 151 -22.69 -35.12 3.89
CA LYS A 151 -24.01 -34.44 3.99
C LYS A 151 -24.01 -33.01 3.44
N LEU A 152 -22.84 -32.37 3.33
CA LEU A 152 -22.76 -31.02 2.77
C LEU A 152 -23.07 -31.01 1.26
N GLY A 153 -22.89 -32.14 0.56
CA GLY A 153 -23.14 -32.24 -0.87
C GLY A 153 -22.23 -31.33 -1.70
N ILE A 154 -20.98 -31.16 -1.26
CA ILE A 154 -20.01 -30.29 -1.92
C ILE A 154 -19.62 -30.83 -3.29
N ILE A 155 -19.27 -29.91 -4.19
CA ILE A 155 -18.61 -30.28 -5.43
C ILE A 155 -17.19 -30.73 -5.09
N SER A 156 -16.87 -32.01 -5.31
CA SER A 156 -15.56 -32.59 -4.99
C SER A 156 -14.69 -32.89 -6.21
N LYS A 157 -15.23 -32.71 -7.42
CA LYS A 157 -14.53 -32.97 -8.69
C LYS A 157 -14.16 -31.65 -9.35
N TRP A 158 -12.96 -31.19 -9.04
CA TRP A 158 -12.37 -29.97 -9.57
C TRP A 158 -11.09 -30.24 -10.34
N GLN A 159 -10.90 -29.48 -11.40
CA GLN A 159 -9.63 -29.28 -12.08
C GLN A 159 -9.11 -27.88 -11.75
N PHE A 160 -7.83 -27.74 -11.45
CA PHE A 160 -7.25 -26.47 -10.99
C PHE A 160 -6.24 -25.90 -11.98
N CYS A 161 -6.06 -24.59 -11.98
CA CYS A 161 -5.03 -23.93 -12.76
C CYS A 161 -4.54 -22.66 -12.04
N GLY A 162 -3.22 -22.56 -11.89
CA GLY A 162 -2.54 -21.48 -11.18
C GLY A 162 -1.21 -21.98 -10.61
N VAL A 163 -0.44 -21.14 -9.91
CA VAL A 163 -0.83 -19.82 -9.40
C VAL A 163 -0.50 -18.70 -10.38
N PHE A 164 -1.49 -17.95 -10.86
CA PHE A 164 -1.26 -16.76 -11.69
C PHE A 164 -0.89 -15.55 -10.83
N GLU A 165 -0.15 -14.60 -11.41
CA GLU A 165 0.25 -13.36 -10.73
C GLU A 165 -0.96 -12.54 -10.23
N ASN A 166 -0.83 -11.97 -9.03
CA ASN A 166 -1.86 -11.12 -8.42
C ASN A 166 -1.25 -9.86 -7.78
N MET A 167 -0.63 -9.00 -8.58
CA MET A 167 0.00 -7.77 -8.07
C MET A 167 -1.04 -6.86 -7.41
N ASN A 168 -0.92 -6.62 -6.10
CA ASN A 168 -1.80 -5.76 -5.34
C ASN A 168 -3.31 -6.11 -5.47
N GLY A 169 -3.64 -7.39 -5.63
CA GLY A 169 -5.03 -7.85 -5.75
C GLY A 169 -5.70 -7.57 -7.10
N SER A 170 -4.96 -7.06 -8.11
CA SER A 170 -5.46 -6.76 -9.45
C SER A 170 -5.78 -7.99 -10.30
N GLY A 171 -5.27 -9.16 -9.90
CA GLY A 171 -5.41 -10.41 -10.66
C GLY A 171 -6.86 -10.85 -10.82
N LEU A 172 -7.76 -10.47 -9.91
CA LEU A 172 -9.19 -10.78 -10.03
C LEU A 172 -9.82 -10.13 -11.28
N GLU A 173 -9.37 -8.94 -11.64
CA GLU A 173 -9.85 -8.17 -12.80
C GLU A 173 -8.97 -8.38 -14.04
N THR A 174 -7.85 -9.08 -13.90
CA THR A 174 -6.95 -9.42 -15.02
C THR A 174 -7.46 -10.68 -15.70
N GLU A 175 -7.82 -10.59 -16.98
CA GLU A 175 -8.26 -11.74 -17.76
C GLU A 175 -7.07 -12.68 -18.04
N TYR A 176 -7.18 -13.94 -17.59
CA TYR A 176 -6.22 -14.99 -17.95
C TYR A 176 -6.87 -16.03 -18.85
N GLU A 177 -6.10 -16.64 -19.75
CA GLU A 177 -6.61 -17.60 -20.74
C GLU A 177 -7.39 -18.78 -20.13
N ALA A 178 -7.12 -19.16 -18.88
CA ALA A 178 -7.85 -20.20 -18.16
C ALA A 178 -9.36 -19.88 -18.03
N GLU A 179 -9.76 -18.60 -18.02
CA GLU A 179 -11.17 -18.19 -17.94
C GLU A 179 -11.98 -18.76 -19.10
N TYR A 180 -11.48 -18.67 -20.34
CA TYR A 180 -12.21 -19.07 -21.55
C TYR A 180 -11.66 -20.33 -22.24
N TYR A 181 -10.47 -20.81 -21.86
CA TYR A 181 -9.85 -22.01 -22.44
C TYR A 181 -9.88 -23.21 -21.47
N ALA A 182 -10.89 -24.06 -21.64
CA ALA A 182 -11.20 -25.16 -20.72
C ALA A 182 -10.31 -26.42 -20.85
N LYS A 183 -9.57 -26.59 -21.95
CA LYS A 183 -8.82 -27.84 -22.23
C LYS A 183 -7.46 -27.86 -21.56
N ASN A 184 -7.00 -29.05 -21.19
CA ASN A 184 -5.65 -29.29 -20.64
C ASN A 184 -4.65 -29.76 -21.71
N ASP A 185 -4.60 -29.09 -22.86
CA ASP A 185 -3.73 -29.44 -23.99
C ASP A 185 -2.62 -28.41 -24.27
N LYS A 186 -2.56 -27.31 -23.50
CA LYS A 186 -1.51 -26.29 -23.57
C LYS A 186 -1.21 -25.67 -22.19
N THR A 187 -0.12 -24.90 -22.12
CA THR A 187 0.24 -24.08 -20.95
C THR A 187 -0.19 -22.62 -21.12
N PHE A 188 -0.42 -21.95 -20.01
CA PHE A 188 -0.73 -20.54 -19.86
C PHE A 188 0.43 -19.82 -19.17
N ASN A 189 0.67 -18.57 -19.53
CA ASN A 189 1.68 -17.73 -18.90
C ASN A 189 1.15 -17.18 -17.56
N ALA A 190 1.82 -17.50 -16.46
CA ALA A 190 1.53 -17.00 -15.11
C ALA A 190 2.49 -15.87 -14.67
N ASN A 191 3.17 -15.23 -15.62
CA ASN A 191 4.18 -14.18 -15.41
C ASN A 191 5.34 -14.66 -14.54
N SER A 192 5.65 -13.97 -13.42
CA SER A 192 6.74 -14.36 -12.53
C SER A 192 6.57 -15.76 -11.94
N ASN A 193 5.36 -16.30 -11.95
CA ASN A 193 5.02 -17.63 -11.46
C ASN A 193 5.12 -18.72 -12.55
N GLY A 194 5.86 -18.46 -13.63
CA GLY A 194 6.18 -19.48 -14.65
C GLY A 194 5.03 -19.79 -15.61
N PHE A 195 4.96 -21.04 -16.07
CA PHE A 195 3.92 -21.53 -16.99
C PHE A 195 3.11 -22.63 -16.33
N VAL A 196 1.79 -22.49 -16.33
CA VAL A 196 0.87 -23.40 -15.66
C VAL A 196 -0.14 -23.96 -16.66
N ARG A 197 -0.71 -25.11 -16.38
CA ARG A 197 -1.86 -25.67 -17.10
C ARG A 197 -2.82 -26.30 -16.11
N TRP A 198 -3.99 -26.68 -16.61
CA TRP A 198 -4.98 -27.40 -15.81
C TRP A 198 -4.38 -28.69 -15.21
N TYR A 199 -4.64 -28.97 -13.94
CA TYR A 199 -4.22 -30.21 -13.27
C TYR A 199 -5.31 -30.74 -12.35
N ILE A 200 -5.23 -32.03 -12.04
CA ILE A 200 -6.10 -32.70 -11.06
C ILE A 200 -5.15 -33.25 -9.99
N PRO A 201 -5.31 -32.87 -8.72
CA PRO A 201 -4.51 -33.42 -7.63
C PRO A 201 -4.63 -34.95 -7.60
N VAL A 202 -3.48 -35.64 -7.48
CA VAL A 202 -3.45 -37.11 -7.45
C VAL A 202 -4.19 -37.68 -6.23
N ILE A 203 -4.19 -36.94 -5.10
CA ILE A 203 -4.99 -37.26 -3.91
C ILE A 203 -6.00 -36.13 -3.69
N LYS A 204 -7.29 -36.48 -3.76
CA LYS A 204 -8.37 -35.52 -3.53
C LYS A 204 -8.46 -35.14 -2.06
N GLN A 205 -8.70 -33.86 -1.79
CA GLN A 205 -8.99 -33.40 -0.44
C GLN A 205 -10.31 -34.00 0.04
N ASN A 206 -10.30 -34.51 1.27
CA ASN A 206 -11.50 -34.93 1.98
C ASN A 206 -11.79 -33.90 3.07
N GLU A 207 -12.23 -32.73 2.62
CA GLU A 207 -12.46 -31.54 3.45
C GLU A 207 -13.80 -30.88 3.04
N ALA A 208 -14.39 -30.08 3.92
CA ALA A 208 -15.63 -29.38 3.62
C ALA A 208 -15.46 -28.27 2.57
N CYS A 209 -14.23 -27.76 2.47
CA CYS A 209 -13.82 -26.75 1.50
C CYS A 209 -12.62 -27.30 0.73
N HIS A 210 -12.38 -26.76 -0.46
CA HIS A 210 -11.08 -26.95 -1.08
C HIS A 210 -10.12 -25.89 -0.54
N TYR A 211 -9.00 -26.32 0.02
CA TYR A 211 -7.95 -25.45 0.53
C TYR A 211 -6.79 -25.32 -0.47
N TYR A 212 -6.33 -24.10 -0.72
CA TYR A 212 -5.16 -23.80 -1.57
C TYR A 212 -3.83 -23.87 -0.81
N LEU A 213 -3.73 -24.80 0.16
CA LEU A 213 -2.55 -24.92 1.04
C LEU A 213 -1.30 -25.40 0.30
N ASN A 214 -1.45 -26.10 -0.82
CA ASN A 214 -0.32 -26.59 -1.61
C ASN A 214 0.29 -25.47 -2.46
N GLU A 215 -0.53 -24.49 -2.83
CA GLU A 215 -0.23 -23.36 -3.69
C GLU A 215 0.33 -22.15 -2.92
N LYS A 216 0.23 -22.17 -1.59
CA LYS A 216 0.67 -21.11 -0.67
C LYS A 216 2.12 -20.65 -0.89
N GLU A 217 2.99 -21.49 -1.43
CA GLU A 217 4.39 -21.14 -1.69
C GLU A 217 4.57 -19.92 -2.63
N TYR A 218 3.54 -19.57 -3.40
CA TYR A 218 3.53 -18.39 -4.27
C TYR A 218 3.08 -17.08 -3.60
N GLY A 219 2.56 -17.13 -2.37
CA GLY A 219 2.01 -15.94 -1.70
C GLY A 219 0.70 -15.46 -2.34
N ASP A 220 0.61 -14.17 -2.64
CA ASP A 220 -0.53 -13.58 -3.33
C ASP A 220 -0.64 -14.10 -4.77
N GLY A 221 -1.82 -14.58 -5.16
CA GLY A 221 -2.00 -15.21 -6.46
C GLY A 221 -3.46 -15.35 -6.90
N ILE A 222 -3.66 -15.78 -8.16
CA ILE A 222 -4.97 -16.16 -8.69
C ILE A 222 -4.99 -17.65 -8.98
N MET A 223 -6.01 -18.32 -8.46
CA MET A 223 -6.33 -19.72 -8.71
C MET A 223 -7.64 -19.85 -9.47
N TYR A 224 -7.66 -20.76 -10.43
CA TYR A 224 -8.88 -21.20 -11.09
C TYR A 224 -9.23 -22.61 -10.65
N ALA A 225 -10.51 -22.84 -10.37
CA ALA A 225 -11.10 -24.17 -10.21
C ALA A 225 -12.24 -24.32 -11.21
N GLN A 226 -12.21 -25.36 -12.05
CA GLN A 226 -13.30 -25.66 -12.98
C GLN A 226 -13.89 -27.06 -12.76
N THR A 227 -15.18 -27.19 -13.02
CA THR A 227 -15.90 -28.46 -13.02
C THR A 227 -16.93 -28.49 -14.16
N PHE A 228 -17.29 -29.69 -14.60
CA PHE A 228 -18.29 -29.92 -15.64
C PHE A 228 -19.51 -30.62 -15.05
N ILE A 229 -20.67 -29.99 -15.19
CA ILE A 229 -21.93 -30.38 -14.56
C ILE A 229 -22.87 -30.93 -15.63
N ASP A 230 -23.16 -32.22 -15.58
CA ASP A 230 -24.18 -32.83 -16.44
C ASP A 230 -25.55 -32.70 -15.77
N SER A 231 -26.49 -32.09 -16.50
CA SER A 231 -27.89 -31.95 -16.11
C SER A 231 -28.81 -32.68 -17.09
N ASP A 232 -29.76 -33.44 -16.58
CA ASP A 232 -30.75 -34.22 -17.35
C ASP A 232 -31.92 -33.36 -17.88
N THR A 233 -32.17 -32.19 -17.28
CA THR A 233 -33.18 -31.23 -17.74
C THR A 233 -32.75 -29.79 -17.48
N ASP A 234 -33.37 -28.84 -18.17
CA ASP A 234 -33.31 -27.44 -17.78
C ASP A 234 -33.96 -27.26 -16.40
N ARG A 235 -33.31 -26.54 -15.49
CA ARG A 235 -33.80 -26.28 -14.13
C ARG A 235 -33.18 -25.04 -13.52
N GLN A 236 -33.87 -24.43 -12.57
CA GLN A 236 -33.27 -23.42 -11.71
C GLN A 236 -32.59 -24.09 -10.52
N VAL A 237 -31.38 -23.64 -10.19
CA VAL A 237 -30.59 -24.12 -9.07
C VAL A 237 -30.08 -22.95 -8.23
N ILE A 238 -29.57 -23.26 -7.04
CA ILE A 238 -28.84 -22.31 -6.20
C ILE A 238 -27.42 -22.83 -5.97
N LEU A 239 -26.43 -21.98 -6.26
CA LEU A 239 -25.04 -22.21 -5.87
C LEU A 239 -24.81 -21.56 -4.51
N ASN A 240 -24.52 -22.41 -3.54
CA ASN A 240 -24.10 -22.05 -2.21
C ASN A 240 -22.57 -21.99 -2.18
N PHE A 241 -22.00 -20.85 -1.81
CA PHE A 241 -20.55 -20.68 -1.83
C PHE A 241 -20.04 -19.78 -0.68
N GLY A 242 -18.73 -19.86 -0.47
CA GLY A 242 -17.97 -19.06 0.49
C GLY A 242 -16.49 -19.12 0.10
N GLY A 243 -15.66 -18.24 0.65
CA GLY A 243 -14.25 -18.22 0.32
C GLY A 243 -13.39 -17.37 1.25
N SER A 244 -12.07 -17.58 1.17
CA SER A 244 -11.09 -16.83 1.96
C SER A 244 -10.70 -15.48 1.36
N GLY A 245 -10.99 -15.26 0.08
CA GLY A 245 -10.59 -14.07 -0.65
C GLY A 245 -11.54 -13.75 -1.81
N PRO A 246 -11.32 -12.61 -2.49
CA PRO A 246 -12.09 -12.15 -3.64
C PRO A 246 -12.34 -13.25 -4.69
N LEU A 247 -13.56 -13.29 -5.25
CA LEU A 247 -13.99 -14.37 -6.14
C LEU A 247 -14.79 -13.86 -7.35
N LYS A 248 -14.53 -14.46 -8.52
CA LYS A 248 -15.43 -14.42 -9.69
C LYS A 248 -15.94 -15.81 -10.05
N ILE A 249 -17.18 -15.88 -10.53
CA ILE A 249 -17.83 -17.13 -10.93
C ILE A 249 -18.28 -17.01 -12.37
N PHE A 250 -17.97 -18.03 -13.18
CA PHE A 250 -18.38 -18.13 -14.57
C PHE A 250 -19.20 -19.41 -14.79
N LEU A 251 -20.26 -19.30 -15.58
CA LEU A 251 -21.04 -20.45 -16.06
C LEU A 251 -21.14 -20.39 -17.58
N ASN A 252 -20.72 -21.47 -18.25
CA ASN A 252 -20.74 -21.58 -19.71
C ASN A 252 -20.04 -20.40 -20.42
N ASP A 253 -18.92 -19.97 -19.85
CA ASP A 253 -18.05 -18.83 -20.25
C ASP A 253 -18.68 -17.44 -20.10
N VAL A 254 -19.73 -17.30 -19.29
CA VAL A 254 -20.32 -16.02 -18.92
C VAL A 254 -19.97 -15.72 -17.46
N GLU A 255 -19.48 -14.52 -17.15
CA GLU A 255 -19.35 -14.05 -15.76
C GLU A 255 -20.75 -13.89 -15.16
N ILE A 256 -21.04 -14.62 -14.09
CA ILE A 256 -22.36 -14.62 -13.43
C ILE A 256 -22.33 -14.01 -12.03
N TYR A 257 -21.14 -13.80 -11.47
CA TYR A 257 -20.96 -13.18 -10.16
C TYR A 257 -19.51 -12.70 -9.97
N VAL A 258 -19.36 -11.55 -9.31
CA VAL A 258 -18.09 -11.01 -8.83
C VAL A 258 -18.31 -10.45 -7.43
N ASN A 259 -17.40 -10.76 -6.51
CA ASN A 259 -17.34 -10.11 -5.20
C ASN A 259 -15.88 -9.95 -4.78
N ASP A 260 -15.46 -8.68 -4.68
CA ASP A 260 -14.11 -8.26 -4.34
C ASP A 260 -13.89 -8.00 -2.85
N ASN A 261 -14.93 -8.18 -2.04
CA ASN A 261 -14.94 -7.96 -0.59
C ASN A 261 -15.02 -9.25 0.22
N ILE A 262 -15.02 -10.43 -0.43
CA ILE A 262 -14.90 -11.70 0.28
C ILE A 262 -13.54 -11.74 0.97
N SER A 263 -13.55 -11.87 2.30
CA SER A 263 -12.36 -12.10 3.11
C SER A 263 -12.72 -13.08 4.20
N ASN A 264 -12.19 -14.31 4.15
CA ASN A 264 -12.44 -15.34 5.16
C ASN A 264 -13.91 -15.58 5.54
N SER A 265 -14.84 -15.50 4.58
CA SER A 265 -16.27 -15.73 4.85
C SER A 265 -16.49 -17.14 5.36
N ASP A 266 -17.51 -17.36 6.19
CA ASP A 266 -17.95 -18.71 6.51
C ASP A 266 -18.33 -19.53 5.26
N ILE A 267 -18.48 -20.85 5.47
CA ILE A 267 -19.08 -21.69 4.45
C ILE A 267 -20.53 -21.25 4.23
N ASN A 268 -21.02 -21.37 2.98
CA ASN A 268 -22.43 -21.10 2.66
C ASN A 268 -22.89 -19.65 2.98
N SER A 269 -21.97 -18.68 3.07
CA SER A 269 -22.26 -17.26 3.31
C SER A 269 -22.99 -16.56 2.15
N TYR A 270 -22.81 -17.07 0.93
CA TYR A 270 -23.35 -16.48 -0.29
C TYR A 270 -24.17 -17.48 -1.10
N HIS A 271 -25.22 -16.97 -1.73
CA HIS A 271 -26.15 -17.77 -2.54
C HIS A 271 -26.43 -17.10 -3.88
N LEU A 272 -26.25 -17.85 -4.96
CA LEU A 272 -26.51 -17.38 -6.32
C LEU A 272 -27.50 -18.31 -7.02
N LYS A 273 -28.71 -17.81 -7.31
CA LYS A 273 -29.72 -18.53 -8.09
C LYS A 273 -29.44 -18.35 -9.56
N PHE A 274 -29.53 -19.41 -10.36
CA PHE A 274 -29.43 -19.32 -11.82
C PHE A 274 -30.09 -20.51 -12.53
N ASN A 275 -30.31 -20.35 -13.83
CA ASN A 275 -30.81 -21.40 -14.72
C ASN A 275 -29.65 -22.27 -15.22
N LEU A 276 -29.74 -23.58 -14.98
CA LEU A 276 -28.83 -24.59 -15.48
C LEU A 276 -29.46 -25.30 -16.67
N LYS A 277 -28.77 -25.34 -17.82
CA LYS A 277 -29.26 -25.99 -19.04
C LYS A 277 -29.10 -27.51 -18.98
N LYS A 278 -29.99 -28.24 -19.65
CA LYS A 278 -29.81 -29.66 -19.97
C LYS A 278 -28.51 -29.90 -20.75
N GLY A 279 -27.83 -30.99 -20.46
CA GLY A 279 -26.51 -31.33 -21.01
C GLY A 279 -25.37 -30.91 -20.08
N THR A 280 -24.16 -30.85 -20.63
CA THR A 280 -22.95 -30.49 -19.87
C THR A 280 -22.80 -28.98 -19.76
N ASN A 281 -22.55 -28.48 -18.56
CA ASN A 281 -22.28 -27.07 -18.27
C ASN A 281 -20.89 -26.92 -17.64
N ARG A 282 -20.18 -25.83 -17.90
CA ARG A 282 -18.87 -25.54 -17.28
C ARG A 282 -19.06 -24.48 -16.20
N LEU A 283 -18.66 -24.80 -14.97
CA LEU A 283 -18.59 -23.84 -13.86
C LEU A 283 -17.12 -23.56 -13.55
N VAL A 284 -16.74 -22.28 -13.47
CA VAL A 284 -15.38 -21.84 -13.13
C VAL A 284 -15.43 -20.88 -11.95
N LEU A 285 -14.57 -21.11 -10.97
CA LEU A 285 -14.30 -20.22 -9.84
C LEU A 285 -12.90 -19.63 -10.03
N LYS A 286 -12.80 -18.30 -10.02
CA LYS A 286 -11.54 -17.55 -10.02
C LYS A 286 -11.37 -16.93 -8.65
N SER A 287 -10.40 -17.44 -7.87
CA SER A 287 -10.13 -17.03 -6.49
C SER A 287 -8.84 -16.24 -6.40
N SER A 288 -8.88 -15.13 -5.67
CA SER A 288 -7.69 -14.49 -5.13
C SER A 288 -7.24 -15.23 -3.87
N ILE A 289 -5.98 -15.61 -3.82
CA ILE A 289 -5.32 -16.22 -2.65
C ILE A 289 -4.25 -15.27 -2.10
N HIS A 290 -3.97 -15.35 -0.79
CA HIS A 290 -3.17 -14.39 -0.03
C HIS A 290 -2.02 -15.02 0.76
N GLY A 291 -1.51 -16.17 0.30
CA GLY A 291 -0.46 -16.91 1.01
C GLY A 291 -0.87 -17.39 2.41
N ALA A 292 -2.18 -17.47 2.69
CA ALA A 292 -2.73 -17.87 3.97
C ALA A 292 -3.35 -19.27 3.89
N VAL A 293 -4.26 -19.61 4.81
CA VAL A 293 -5.08 -20.83 4.71
C VAL A 293 -6.27 -20.50 3.81
N ASP A 294 -6.00 -20.32 2.52
CA ASP A 294 -7.01 -19.91 1.55
C ASP A 294 -7.91 -21.07 1.13
N TYR A 295 -9.19 -20.80 0.86
CA TYR A 295 -10.16 -21.82 0.53
C TYR A 295 -11.37 -21.30 -0.25
N PHE A 296 -12.12 -22.23 -0.84
CA PHE A 296 -13.51 -22.00 -1.25
C PHE A 296 -14.44 -23.16 -0.90
N TYR A 297 -15.71 -22.81 -0.68
CA TYR A 297 -16.83 -23.74 -0.54
C TYR A 297 -17.74 -23.60 -1.76
N ALA A 298 -18.24 -24.71 -2.30
CA ALA A 298 -19.20 -24.70 -3.39
C ALA A 298 -20.11 -25.95 -3.35
N ALA A 299 -21.42 -25.72 -3.32
CA ALA A 299 -22.44 -26.76 -3.42
C ALA A 299 -23.63 -26.28 -4.25
N ILE A 300 -24.19 -27.16 -5.08
CA ILE A 300 -25.40 -26.85 -5.88
C ILE A 300 -26.58 -27.58 -5.28
N LYS A 301 -27.65 -26.84 -5.01
CA LYS A 301 -28.91 -27.36 -4.45
C LYS A 301 -30.10 -26.89 -5.30
N ASP A 302 -31.28 -27.46 -5.05
CA ASP A 302 -32.52 -26.93 -5.61
C ASP A 302 -32.90 -25.59 -4.94
N ILE A 303 -33.93 -24.92 -5.46
CA ILE A 303 -34.40 -23.64 -4.90
C ILE A 303 -34.93 -23.73 -3.46
N ASN A 304 -35.16 -24.95 -2.95
CA ASN A 304 -35.58 -25.26 -1.59
C ASN A 304 -34.42 -25.77 -0.72
N GLN A 305 -33.17 -25.65 -1.18
CA GLN A 305 -31.94 -26.10 -0.50
C GLN A 305 -31.76 -27.62 -0.37
N ASN A 306 -32.51 -28.43 -1.14
CA ASN A 306 -32.34 -29.90 -1.17
C ASN A 306 -31.29 -30.36 -2.20
N GLU A 307 -30.79 -31.57 -2.02
CA GLU A 307 -29.88 -32.21 -2.99
C GLU A 307 -30.57 -32.59 -4.30
N ILE A 308 -29.81 -32.54 -5.39
CA ILE A 308 -30.30 -32.91 -6.72
C ILE A 308 -29.55 -34.16 -7.20
N GLU A 309 -30.11 -35.34 -6.93
CA GLU A 309 -29.46 -36.62 -7.22
C GLU A 309 -29.10 -36.84 -8.69
N SER A 310 -29.83 -36.22 -9.62
CA SER A 310 -29.60 -36.37 -11.07
C SER A 310 -28.46 -35.52 -11.62
N LEU A 311 -27.87 -34.60 -10.83
CA LEU A 311 -26.67 -33.88 -11.25
C LEU A 311 -25.41 -34.73 -11.08
N SER A 312 -24.53 -34.71 -12.07
CA SER A 312 -23.21 -35.34 -11.95
C SER A 312 -22.08 -34.38 -12.33
N PHE A 313 -20.96 -34.50 -11.61
CA PHE A 313 -19.80 -33.64 -11.76
C PHE A 313 -18.62 -34.38 -12.40
N SER A 314 -17.77 -33.66 -13.13
CA SER A 314 -16.53 -34.15 -13.73
C SER A 314 -15.40 -33.11 -13.60
N ASP A 315 -14.22 -33.58 -13.23
CA ASP A 315 -12.93 -32.87 -13.15
C ASP A 315 -12.11 -33.03 -14.43
N VAL A 316 -12.68 -33.68 -15.46
CA VAL A 316 -12.06 -33.87 -16.78
C VAL A 316 -12.85 -33.08 -17.80
N TYR A 317 -12.14 -32.43 -18.72
CA TYR A 317 -12.75 -31.67 -19.80
C TYR A 317 -13.80 -32.47 -20.57
N LYS A 318 -14.96 -31.83 -20.77
CA LYS A 318 -16.04 -32.28 -21.65
C LYS A 318 -16.48 -31.11 -22.56
N PRO A 319 -16.94 -31.36 -23.80
CA PRO A 319 -17.71 -30.37 -24.53
C PRO A 319 -18.91 -29.92 -23.69
N TYR A 320 -19.17 -28.62 -23.64
CA TYR A 320 -20.19 -28.02 -22.78
C TYR A 320 -21.01 -26.98 -23.54
N ASN A 321 -22.19 -26.69 -23.00
CA ASN A 321 -23.10 -25.68 -23.51
C ASN A 321 -22.46 -24.29 -23.47
N LYS A 322 -22.79 -23.44 -24.45
CA LYS A 322 -22.59 -21.99 -24.35
C LYS A 322 -23.89 -21.33 -23.91
N SER A 323 -23.80 -20.17 -23.25
CA SER A 323 -24.99 -19.45 -22.79
C SER A 323 -24.77 -17.94 -22.85
N THR A 324 -25.85 -17.18 -22.69
CA THR A 324 -25.81 -15.73 -22.47
C THR A 324 -26.26 -15.39 -21.06
N ILE A 325 -25.92 -14.20 -20.57
CA ILE A 325 -26.34 -13.74 -19.22
C ILE A 325 -27.86 -13.76 -19.04
N ALA A 326 -28.62 -13.46 -20.09
CA ALA A 326 -30.08 -13.46 -20.07
C ALA A 326 -30.68 -14.87 -19.94
N GLU A 327 -30.06 -15.88 -20.53
CA GLU A 327 -30.51 -17.27 -20.39
C GLU A 327 -30.21 -17.82 -19.00
N ILE A 328 -29.03 -17.48 -18.44
CA ILE A 328 -28.61 -17.91 -17.11
C ILE A 328 -29.42 -17.22 -16.02
N ASN A 329 -29.72 -15.93 -16.19
CA ASN A 329 -30.49 -15.10 -15.26
C ASN A 329 -30.01 -15.22 -13.79
N PRO A 330 -28.74 -14.88 -13.50
CA PRO A 330 -28.20 -15.00 -12.16
C PRO A 330 -28.81 -13.96 -11.22
N VAL A 331 -29.22 -14.39 -10.02
CA VAL A 331 -29.81 -13.53 -8.97
C VAL A 331 -29.21 -13.91 -7.62
N GLU A 332 -28.55 -12.95 -6.97
CA GLU A 332 -28.07 -13.13 -5.60
C GLU A 332 -29.25 -13.25 -4.63
N ALA A 333 -29.13 -14.16 -3.66
CA ALA A 333 -30.12 -14.35 -2.61
C ALA A 333 -29.46 -14.22 -1.24
N ASN A 334 -30.18 -13.64 -0.28
CA ASN A 334 -29.72 -13.56 1.10
C ASN A 334 -29.92 -14.91 1.82
N PRO A 335 -29.08 -15.21 2.81
CA PRO A 335 -29.37 -16.25 3.80
C PRO A 335 -30.67 -15.95 4.55
N TYR A 336 -31.37 -17.01 4.97
CA TYR A 336 -32.70 -16.89 5.59
C TYR A 336 -32.73 -16.02 6.87
N TYR A 337 -31.63 -15.97 7.63
CA TYR A 337 -31.53 -15.18 8.85
C TYR A 337 -31.34 -13.69 8.57
N GLU A 338 -30.68 -13.31 7.47
CA GLU A 338 -30.55 -11.90 7.06
C GLU A 338 -31.91 -11.35 6.65
N ASP A 339 -32.65 -12.08 5.80
CA ASP A 339 -34.01 -11.71 5.39
C ASP A 339 -34.94 -11.59 6.61
N PHE A 340 -34.85 -12.52 7.57
CA PHE A 340 -35.65 -12.48 8.78
C PHE A 340 -35.39 -11.22 9.63
N LEU A 341 -34.12 -10.89 9.88
CA LEU A 341 -33.73 -9.72 10.68
C LEU A 341 -34.04 -8.40 9.97
N GLN A 342 -33.83 -8.32 8.67
CA GLN A 342 -34.24 -7.16 7.86
C GLN A 342 -35.75 -6.93 7.95
N GLN A 343 -36.56 -8.00 7.84
CA GLN A 343 -38.02 -7.89 7.98
C GLN A 343 -38.45 -7.48 9.39
N LYS A 344 -37.71 -7.86 10.44
CA LYS A 344 -37.95 -7.34 11.81
C LYS A 344 -37.62 -5.85 11.90
N LEU A 345 -36.50 -5.39 11.34
CA LEU A 345 -36.13 -3.97 11.36
C LEU A 345 -37.03 -3.09 10.50
N ILE A 346 -37.61 -3.61 9.41
CA ILE A 346 -38.64 -2.86 8.65
C ILE A 346 -39.86 -2.59 9.53
N LYS A 347 -40.24 -3.53 10.41
CA LYS A 347 -41.39 -3.37 11.32
C LYS A 347 -41.08 -2.52 12.55
N ASP A 348 -39.86 -2.58 13.05
CA ASP A 348 -39.38 -1.82 14.21
C ASP A 348 -37.94 -1.30 13.98
N PRO A 349 -37.77 -0.18 13.25
CA PRO A 349 -36.45 0.35 12.88
C PRO A 349 -35.61 0.80 14.07
N GLY A 350 -36.22 1.02 15.23
CA GLY A 350 -35.53 1.41 16.47
C GLY A 350 -35.03 0.24 17.30
N ASN A 351 -35.24 -1.01 16.86
CA ASN A 351 -34.90 -2.18 17.65
C ASN A 351 -33.39 -2.44 17.72
N ILE A 352 -32.78 -2.02 18.83
CA ILE A 352 -31.33 -2.12 19.04
C ILE A 352 -30.83 -3.57 18.94
N LEU A 353 -31.57 -4.54 19.49
CA LEU A 353 -31.12 -5.94 19.45
C LEU A 353 -31.03 -6.44 18.00
N ASN A 354 -32.09 -6.25 17.21
CA ASN A 354 -32.12 -6.71 15.82
C ASN A 354 -31.07 -5.98 14.96
N THR A 355 -30.79 -4.70 15.25
CA THR A 355 -29.68 -3.96 14.60
C THR A 355 -28.33 -4.62 14.90
N LEU A 356 -28.04 -4.94 16.17
CA LEU A 356 -26.77 -5.57 16.56
C LEU A 356 -26.65 -6.99 16.01
N LEU A 357 -27.75 -7.75 15.95
CA LEU A 357 -27.77 -9.08 15.36
C LEU A 357 -27.57 -9.05 13.85
N LEU A 358 -28.19 -8.11 13.13
CA LEU A 358 -27.98 -7.97 11.70
C LEU A 358 -26.57 -7.48 11.39
N PHE A 359 -26.01 -6.59 12.22
CA PHE A 359 -24.59 -6.23 12.17
C PHE A 359 -23.70 -7.47 12.33
N ASP A 360 -23.93 -8.30 13.35
CA ASP A 360 -23.13 -9.51 13.59
C ASP A 360 -23.28 -10.52 12.45
N ALA A 361 -24.48 -10.67 11.88
CA ALA A 361 -24.71 -11.52 10.70
C ALA A 361 -23.89 -11.04 9.49
N TYR A 362 -23.90 -9.73 9.21
CA TYR A 362 -23.10 -9.16 8.13
C TYR A 362 -21.59 -9.26 8.41
N MET A 363 -21.15 -9.02 9.64
CA MET A 363 -19.74 -9.15 10.02
C MET A 363 -19.23 -10.59 9.89
N ASN A 364 -20.01 -11.58 10.32
CA ASN A 364 -19.67 -13.00 10.19
C ASN A 364 -19.55 -13.41 8.71
N ASN A 365 -20.37 -12.81 7.84
CA ASN A 365 -20.29 -12.98 6.38
C ASN A 365 -19.32 -12.01 5.69
N HIS A 366 -18.63 -11.15 6.45
CA HIS A 366 -17.71 -10.12 5.95
C HIS A 366 -18.34 -9.13 4.95
N LYS A 367 -19.64 -8.87 5.08
CA LYS A 367 -20.41 -7.87 4.34
C LYS A 367 -20.24 -6.49 4.99
N TYR A 368 -19.01 -5.97 5.00
CA TYR A 368 -18.61 -4.80 5.79
C TYR A 368 -19.45 -3.54 5.52
N GLU A 369 -19.76 -3.22 4.25
CA GLU A 369 -20.58 -2.05 3.92
C GLU A 369 -21.98 -2.14 4.55
N LYS A 370 -22.67 -3.28 4.36
CA LYS A 370 -23.98 -3.52 4.97
C LYS A 370 -23.92 -3.52 6.50
N ALA A 371 -22.80 -3.99 7.08
CA ALA A 371 -22.57 -3.96 8.52
C ALA A 371 -22.47 -2.52 9.03
N TYR A 372 -21.68 -1.66 8.40
CA TYR A 372 -21.57 -0.27 8.83
C TYR A 372 -22.89 0.50 8.68
N ASP A 373 -23.56 0.34 7.54
CA ASP A 373 -24.85 0.99 7.24
C ASP A 373 -25.93 0.68 8.28
N VAL A 374 -25.99 -0.56 8.78
CA VAL A 374 -27.02 -0.92 9.76
C VAL A 374 -26.75 -0.33 11.15
N ILE A 375 -25.50 -0.04 11.51
CA ILE A 375 -25.11 0.39 12.87
C ILE A 375 -24.77 1.89 12.97
N GLU A 376 -24.53 2.59 11.85
CA GLU A 376 -24.05 3.98 11.87
C GLU A 376 -24.96 4.94 12.65
N GLY A 377 -26.28 4.77 12.56
CA GLY A 377 -27.24 5.60 13.30
C GLY A 377 -27.13 5.41 14.82
N LEU A 378 -26.79 4.21 15.28
CA LEU A 378 -26.52 3.95 16.70
C LEU A 378 -25.19 4.55 17.15
N ILE A 379 -24.14 4.46 16.33
CA ILE A 379 -22.83 5.05 16.64
C ILE A 379 -22.94 6.56 16.76
N ALA A 380 -23.64 7.21 15.82
CA ALA A 380 -23.86 8.65 15.87
C ALA A 380 -24.63 9.09 17.13
N LYS A 381 -25.57 8.26 17.60
CA LYS A 381 -26.35 8.53 18.81
C LYS A 381 -25.58 8.23 20.11
N TYR A 382 -24.69 7.24 20.13
CA TYR A 382 -23.92 6.82 21.31
C TYR A 382 -22.41 6.67 20.99
N PRO A 383 -21.70 7.76 20.67
CA PRO A 383 -20.31 7.70 20.18
C PRO A 383 -19.31 7.16 21.22
N ASN A 384 -19.64 7.25 22.51
CA ASN A 384 -18.79 6.77 23.60
C ASN A 384 -19.18 5.36 24.09
N SER A 385 -20.10 4.66 23.40
CA SER A 385 -20.53 3.33 23.79
C SER A 385 -19.39 2.32 23.58
N SER A 386 -18.88 1.71 24.65
CA SER A 386 -17.82 0.71 24.54
C SER A 386 -18.30 -0.55 23.81
N LEU A 387 -19.58 -0.92 23.97
CA LEU A 387 -20.22 -2.01 23.22
C LEU A 387 -20.14 -1.79 21.71
N LEU A 388 -20.57 -0.61 21.23
CA LEU A 388 -20.54 -0.28 19.80
C LEU A 388 -19.10 -0.09 19.31
N ASN A 389 -18.24 0.50 20.13
CA ASN A 389 -16.84 0.72 19.78
C ASN A 389 -16.04 -0.59 19.66
N VAL A 390 -16.32 -1.63 20.46
CA VAL A 390 -15.75 -2.98 20.25
C VAL A 390 -16.23 -3.60 18.93
N LYS A 391 -17.50 -3.40 18.56
CA LYS A 391 -18.00 -3.81 17.23
C LYS A 391 -17.28 -3.06 16.10
N LEU A 392 -17.05 -1.76 16.26
CA LEU A 392 -16.28 -0.96 15.30
C LEU A 392 -14.82 -1.38 15.20
N ILE A 393 -14.17 -1.76 16.31
CA ILE A 393 -12.81 -2.35 16.26
C ILE A 393 -12.82 -3.60 15.36
N GLY A 394 -13.83 -4.47 15.49
CA GLY A 394 -14.01 -5.61 14.59
C GLY A 394 -14.16 -5.21 13.12
N TYR A 395 -14.98 -4.18 12.84
CA TYR A 395 -15.17 -3.63 11.50
C TYR A 395 -13.87 -3.06 10.90
N TYR A 396 -13.19 -2.15 11.60
CA TYR A 396 -11.97 -1.50 11.10
C TYR A 396 -10.80 -2.48 10.96
N ASN A 397 -10.68 -3.49 11.84
CA ASN A 397 -9.73 -4.59 11.63
C ASN A 397 -10.04 -5.36 10.34
N GLY A 398 -11.31 -5.63 10.05
CA GLY A 398 -11.74 -6.27 8.80
C GLY A 398 -11.50 -5.44 7.54
N MET A 399 -11.58 -4.11 7.67
CA MET A 399 -11.24 -3.14 6.62
C MET A 399 -9.73 -2.83 6.52
N GLU A 400 -8.89 -3.55 7.28
CA GLU A 400 -7.43 -3.35 7.36
C GLU A 400 -7.01 -1.94 7.83
N ASP A 401 -7.87 -1.23 8.55
CA ASP A 401 -7.60 0.06 9.18
C ASP A 401 -7.17 -0.09 10.65
N VAL A 402 -5.97 -0.64 10.83
CA VAL A 402 -5.39 -0.92 12.16
C VAL A 402 -5.24 0.36 13.00
N GLN A 403 -4.96 1.51 12.36
CA GLN A 403 -4.80 2.78 13.08
C GLN A 403 -6.11 3.24 13.70
N LYS A 404 -7.22 3.15 12.96
CA LYS A 404 -8.53 3.50 13.50
C LYS A 404 -8.97 2.55 14.61
N SER A 405 -8.70 1.26 14.46
CA SER A 405 -8.92 0.28 15.53
C SER A 405 -8.15 0.65 16.82
N GLU A 406 -6.86 1.00 16.71
CA GLU A 406 -6.05 1.39 17.88
C GLU A 406 -6.49 2.73 18.50
N GLU A 407 -6.93 3.70 17.70
CA GLU A 407 -7.54 4.93 18.20
C GLU A 407 -8.76 4.62 19.07
N ILE A 408 -9.67 3.78 18.56
CA ILE A 408 -10.88 3.39 19.28
C ILE A 408 -10.53 2.63 20.57
N ARG A 409 -9.58 1.69 20.53
CA ARG A 409 -9.12 0.96 21.73
C ARG A 409 -8.61 1.91 22.81
N LYS A 410 -7.74 2.86 22.46
CA LYS A 410 -7.22 3.87 23.40
C LYS A 410 -8.34 4.75 23.97
N ASN A 411 -9.32 5.13 23.16
CA ASN A 411 -10.47 5.90 23.62
C ASN A 411 -11.35 5.11 24.60
N ILE A 412 -11.54 3.80 24.37
CA ILE A 412 -12.21 2.93 25.35
C ILE A 412 -11.40 2.86 26.65
N GLU A 413 -10.07 2.67 26.58
CA GLU A 413 -9.21 2.63 27.77
C GLU A 413 -9.29 3.93 28.59
N LEU A 414 -9.40 5.09 27.95
CA LEU A 414 -9.52 6.39 28.62
C LEU A 414 -10.91 6.65 29.20
N ASN A 415 -11.97 6.26 28.48
CA ASN A 415 -13.35 6.61 28.83
C ASN A 415 -14.07 5.54 29.67
N ASP A 416 -13.60 4.29 29.65
CA ASP A 416 -14.20 3.12 30.30
C ASP A 416 -13.11 2.13 30.75
N GLU A 417 -12.18 2.59 31.60
CA GLU A 417 -10.96 1.87 31.98
C GLU A 417 -11.18 0.54 32.72
N ASP A 418 -12.37 0.34 33.30
CA ASP A 418 -12.76 -0.85 34.06
C ASP A 418 -13.62 -1.82 33.21
N TYR A 419 -13.83 -1.52 31.92
CA TYR A 419 -14.53 -2.40 31.00
C TYR A 419 -13.78 -3.71 30.79
N TYR A 420 -14.51 -4.83 30.68
CA TYR A 420 -13.90 -6.16 30.54
C TYR A 420 -12.96 -6.24 29.33
N TYR A 421 -13.33 -5.61 28.21
CA TYR A 421 -12.51 -5.59 27.01
C TYR A 421 -11.18 -4.87 27.24
N SER A 422 -11.18 -3.71 27.92
CA SER A 422 -9.96 -2.96 28.26
C SER A 422 -9.00 -3.79 29.11
N ILE A 423 -9.54 -4.50 30.11
CA ILE A 423 -8.76 -5.37 31.00
C ILE A 423 -8.16 -6.54 30.22
N ILE A 424 -8.96 -7.20 29.39
CA ILE A 424 -8.51 -8.34 28.57
C ILE A 424 -7.47 -7.92 27.54
N TYR A 425 -7.73 -6.84 26.82
CA TYR A 425 -6.84 -6.34 25.78
C TYR A 425 -5.49 -5.92 26.37
N LYS A 426 -5.47 -5.31 27.56
CA LYS A 426 -4.22 -4.95 28.22
C LYS A 426 -3.32 -6.16 28.51
N PHE A 427 -3.90 -7.32 28.79
CA PHE A 427 -3.13 -8.55 28.95
C PHE A 427 -2.55 -9.04 27.60
N GLN A 428 -3.22 -8.75 26.48
CA GLN A 428 -2.79 -9.13 25.12
C GLN A 428 -1.79 -8.14 24.51
N ASP A 429 -1.64 -6.94 25.07
CA ASP A 429 -0.63 -5.95 24.67
C ASP A 429 0.78 -6.41 25.11
N GLU A 430 1.47 -7.12 24.22
CA GLU A 430 2.82 -7.67 24.47
C GLU A 430 3.84 -6.58 24.88
N GLY A 431 3.72 -5.39 24.29
CA GLY A 431 4.61 -4.27 24.57
C GLY A 431 4.44 -3.71 25.98
N TRP A 432 3.20 -3.60 26.44
CA TRP A 432 2.91 -3.25 27.83
C TRP A 432 3.25 -4.39 28.78
N LEU A 433 2.80 -5.63 28.52
CA LEU A 433 3.01 -6.78 29.41
C LEU A 433 4.51 -7.07 29.63
N GLY A 434 5.33 -6.85 28.61
CA GLY A 434 6.79 -6.97 28.67
C GLY A 434 7.46 -5.95 29.60
N LYS A 435 6.86 -4.77 29.79
CA LYS A 435 7.43 -3.63 30.55
C LYS A 435 6.73 -3.33 31.87
N ALA A 436 5.49 -3.78 32.04
CA ALA A 436 4.65 -3.50 33.20
C ALA A 436 5.35 -3.96 34.49
N ASN A 437 5.38 -3.08 35.48
CA ASN A 437 5.91 -3.41 36.80
C ASN A 437 4.86 -4.17 37.64
N ILE A 438 5.29 -4.75 38.76
CA ILE A 438 4.40 -5.57 39.62
C ILE A 438 3.17 -4.77 40.10
N SER A 439 3.33 -3.50 40.46
CA SER A 439 2.22 -2.66 40.92
C SER A 439 1.17 -2.44 39.83
N GLU A 440 1.60 -2.26 38.58
CA GLU A 440 0.69 -2.17 37.43
C GLU A 440 -0.06 -3.49 37.20
N LEU A 441 0.65 -4.62 37.26
CA LEU A 441 0.02 -5.95 37.13
C LEU A 441 -0.97 -6.22 38.27
N GLU A 442 -0.66 -5.82 39.50
CA GLU A 442 -1.57 -5.91 40.65
C GLU A 442 -2.81 -5.05 40.46
N LYS A 443 -2.67 -3.83 39.94
CA LYS A 443 -3.81 -2.97 39.60
C LYS A 443 -4.76 -3.68 38.62
N TYR A 444 -4.24 -4.25 37.54
CA TYR A 444 -5.06 -4.97 36.57
C TYR A 444 -5.61 -6.30 37.09
N ARG A 445 -4.89 -6.99 37.99
CA ARG A 445 -5.41 -8.16 38.73
C ARG A 445 -6.65 -7.78 39.55
N GLU A 446 -6.59 -6.71 40.33
CA GLU A 446 -7.73 -6.28 41.15
C GLU A 446 -8.91 -5.80 40.30
N LYS A 447 -8.65 -5.14 39.16
CA LYS A 447 -9.70 -4.85 38.17
C LYS A 447 -10.36 -6.12 37.64
N SER A 448 -9.55 -7.11 37.27
CA SER A 448 -10.03 -8.39 36.72
C SER A 448 -10.90 -9.17 37.72
N LYS A 449 -10.65 -9.06 39.03
CA LYS A 449 -11.48 -9.71 40.07
C LYS A 449 -12.91 -9.17 40.14
N LYS A 450 -13.19 -7.99 39.58
CA LYS A 450 -14.55 -7.42 39.51
C LYS A 450 -15.37 -8.04 38.37
N LEU A 451 -14.74 -8.74 37.43
CA LEU A 451 -15.42 -9.39 36.32
C LEU A 451 -16.12 -10.66 36.78
N HIS A 452 -17.18 -11.08 36.07
CA HIS A 452 -17.86 -12.34 36.36
C HIS A 452 -16.94 -13.57 36.18
N SER A 453 -15.96 -13.52 35.27
CA SER A 453 -14.98 -14.57 35.07
C SER A 453 -13.65 -14.27 35.77
N ASN A 454 -13.17 -15.21 36.59
CA ASN A 454 -11.92 -15.06 37.35
C ASN A 454 -10.65 -15.34 36.52
N LEU A 455 -10.77 -15.81 35.27
CA LEU A 455 -9.65 -16.28 34.44
C LEU A 455 -8.53 -15.23 34.29
N TYR A 456 -8.87 -13.98 33.96
CA TYR A 456 -7.86 -12.94 33.77
C TYR A 456 -7.20 -12.50 35.08
N ALA A 457 -7.92 -12.57 36.21
CA ALA A 457 -7.30 -12.34 37.52
C ALA A 457 -6.22 -13.40 37.80
N LEU A 458 -6.48 -14.67 37.45
CA LEU A 458 -5.50 -15.75 37.56
C LEU A 458 -4.32 -15.56 36.61
N LEU A 459 -4.56 -15.10 35.37
CA LEU A 459 -3.50 -14.82 34.40
C LEU A 459 -2.59 -13.66 34.86
N TYR A 460 -3.15 -12.57 35.39
CA TYR A 460 -2.35 -11.50 35.99
C TYR A 460 -1.60 -11.97 37.23
N GLU A 461 -2.24 -12.77 38.09
CA GLU A 461 -1.58 -13.35 39.25
C GLU A 461 -0.41 -14.26 38.85
N TYR A 462 -0.58 -15.08 37.82
CA TYR A 462 0.50 -15.88 37.22
C TYR A 462 1.66 -14.99 36.77
N MET A 463 1.38 -13.89 36.04
CA MET A 463 2.43 -12.96 35.61
C MET A 463 3.17 -12.30 36.78
N ILE A 464 2.45 -11.95 37.85
CA ILE A 464 3.05 -11.40 39.08
C ILE A 464 3.98 -12.44 39.74
N LEU A 465 3.54 -13.70 39.86
CA LEU A 465 4.35 -14.77 40.42
C LEU A 465 5.62 -15.03 39.60
N ILE A 466 5.51 -15.01 38.27
CA ILE A 466 6.65 -15.11 37.36
C ILE A 466 7.63 -13.94 37.55
N ARG A 467 7.14 -12.69 37.67
CA ARG A 467 7.99 -11.51 37.93
C ARG A 467 8.69 -11.59 39.28
N ASN A 468 8.04 -12.17 40.29
CA ASN A 468 8.62 -12.45 41.60
C ASN A 468 9.52 -13.68 41.62
N SER A 469 9.69 -14.38 40.50
CA SER A 469 10.44 -15.64 40.41
C SER A 469 9.91 -16.75 41.33
N ASP A 470 8.63 -16.71 41.70
CA ASP A 470 7.99 -17.74 42.52
C ASP A 470 7.47 -18.88 41.63
N ILE A 471 8.41 -19.73 41.21
CA ILE A 471 8.16 -20.77 40.21
C ILE A 471 7.16 -21.83 40.70
N ASP A 472 7.22 -22.21 41.99
CA ASP A 472 6.33 -23.25 42.54
C ASP A 472 4.87 -22.79 42.59
N LEU A 473 4.63 -21.55 43.01
CA LEU A 473 3.29 -20.98 42.98
C LEU A 473 2.84 -20.69 41.54
N SER A 474 3.75 -20.28 40.66
CA SER A 474 3.43 -20.07 39.24
C SER A 474 2.91 -21.36 38.59
N ILE A 475 3.52 -22.52 38.90
CA ILE A 475 3.07 -23.83 38.38
C ILE A 475 1.68 -24.20 38.91
N LYS A 476 1.45 -24.07 40.22
CA LYS A 476 0.11 -24.29 40.79
C LYS A 476 -0.94 -23.39 40.12
N LYS A 477 -0.56 -22.14 39.82
CA LYS A 477 -1.44 -21.19 39.13
C LYS A 477 -1.71 -21.60 37.68
N MET A 478 -0.74 -22.15 36.96
CA MET A 478 -0.96 -22.71 35.61
C MET A 478 -2.01 -23.84 35.63
N GLU A 479 -1.91 -24.76 36.61
CA GLU A 479 -2.89 -25.86 36.77
C GLU A 479 -4.29 -25.33 37.10
N GLU A 480 -4.37 -24.31 37.96
CA GLU A 480 -5.63 -23.62 38.26
C GLU A 480 -6.25 -22.94 37.01
N ILE A 481 -5.42 -22.27 36.19
CA ILE A 481 -5.86 -21.64 34.94
C ILE A 481 -6.40 -22.69 33.96
N ILE A 482 -5.71 -23.82 33.79
CA ILE A 482 -6.18 -24.91 32.92
C ILE A 482 -7.54 -25.45 33.41
N GLY A 483 -7.70 -25.67 34.72
CA GLY A 483 -8.97 -26.12 35.28
C GLY A 483 -10.11 -25.10 35.14
N GLN A 484 -9.86 -23.82 35.45
CA GLN A 484 -10.85 -22.74 35.37
C GLN A 484 -11.18 -22.31 33.93
N SER A 485 -10.36 -22.72 32.96
CA SER A 485 -10.63 -22.59 31.53
C SER A 485 -11.28 -23.85 30.94
N TYR A 486 -11.73 -24.80 31.76
CA TYR A 486 -12.40 -26.03 31.31
C TYR A 486 -11.52 -26.85 30.36
N ASN A 487 -10.25 -27.02 30.73
CA ASN A 487 -9.24 -27.72 29.96
C ASN A 487 -9.02 -27.15 28.56
N ASN A 488 -9.11 -25.83 28.42
CA ASN A 488 -8.92 -25.18 27.14
C ASN A 488 -7.54 -25.53 26.55
N GLU A 489 -7.58 -26.07 25.33
CA GLU A 489 -6.42 -26.66 24.65
C GLU A 489 -5.32 -25.64 24.36
N LEU A 490 -5.65 -24.35 24.24
CA LEU A 490 -4.68 -23.26 24.09
C LEU A 490 -3.81 -23.13 25.34
N PHE A 491 -4.40 -23.09 26.54
CA PHE A 491 -3.63 -22.98 27.78
C PHE A 491 -2.81 -24.23 28.07
N VAL A 492 -3.34 -25.42 27.75
CA VAL A 492 -2.58 -26.68 27.89
C VAL A 492 -1.32 -26.66 27.01
N THR A 493 -1.46 -26.28 25.73
CA THR A 493 -0.32 -26.23 24.80
C THR A 493 0.65 -25.10 25.14
N LEU A 494 0.16 -23.95 25.61
CA LEU A 494 0.98 -22.82 26.05
C LEU A 494 1.81 -23.15 27.30
N PHE A 495 1.22 -23.80 28.30
CA PHE A 495 1.89 -24.06 29.59
C PHE A 495 2.71 -25.35 29.64
N SER A 496 2.38 -26.36 28.82
CA SER A 496 3.12 -27.64 28.85
C SER A 496 4.65 -27.52 28.70
N PRO A 497 5.23 -26.66 27.83
CA PRO A 497 6.69 -26.53 27.70
C PRO A 497 7.36 -25.86 28.91
N LEU A 498 6.58 -25.15 29.74
CA LEU A 498 7.10 -24.42 30.89
C LEU A 498 7.50 -25.34 32.05
N TYR A 499 6.95 -26.56 32.13
CA TYR A 499 7.42 -27.57 33.09
C TYR A 499 8.86 -28.00 32.82
N THR A 500 9.22 -28.22 31.55
CA THR A 500 10.60 -28.47 31.15
C THR A 500 11.47 -27.23 31.44
N THR A 501 10.99 -26.04 31.07
CA THR A 501 11.78 -24.81 31.19
C THR A 501 12.07 -24.43 32.65
N PHE A 502 11.07 -24.55 33.54
CA PHE A 502 11.19 -24.07 34.92
C PHE A 502 11.60 -25.15 35.94
N LYS A 503 11.28 -26.43 35.67
CA LYS A 503 11.56 -27.55 36.60
C LYS A 503 12.48 -28.61 36.00
N ASN A 504 12.92 -28.45 34.75
CA ASN A 504 13.58 -29.51 34.00
C ASN A 504 12.74 -30.80 33.93
N ASP A 505 11.41 -30.69 34.09
CA ASP A 505 10.49 -31.83 34.12
C ASP A 505 9.93 -32.11 32.73
N LYS A 506 10.80 -32.71 31.91
CA LYS A 506 10.45 -33.10 30.55
C LYS A 506 9.44 -34.24 30.49
N ALA A 507 9.44 -35.11 31.51
CA ALA A 507 8.50 -36.23 31.59
C ALA A 507 7.06 -35.72 31.74
N LYS A 508 6.84 -34.71 32.58
CA LYS A 508 5.53 -34.06 32.72
C LYS A 508 5.09 -33.36 31.43
N THR A 509 5.97 -32.59 30.78
CA THR A 509 5.67 -31.97 29.47
C THR A 509 5.23 -33.00 28.44
N ILE A 510 6.00 -34.10 28.28
CA ILE A 510 5.66 -35.18 27.34
C ILE A 510 4.33 -35.83 27.72
N SER A 511 4.11 -36.14 28.99
CA SER A 511 2.86 -36.78 29.45
C SER A 511 1.63 -35.92 29.18
N MET A 512 1.69 -34.61 29.40
CA MET A 512 0.59 -33.69 29.09
C MET A 512 0.30 -33.63 27.58
N LEU A 513 1.35 -33.61 26.76
CA LEU A 513 1.23 -33.60 25.30
C LEU A 513 0.72 -34.95 24.76
N GLU A 514 1.16 -36.08 25.31
CA GLU A 514 0.64 -37.42 24.98
C GLU A 514 -0.84 -37.53 25.33
N GLU A 515 -1.26 -36.99 26.49
CA GLU A 515 -2.67 -37.00 26.89
C GLU A 515 -3.55 -36.26 25.90
N ILE A 516 -3.21 -35.02 25.53
CA ILE A 516 -4.01 -34.26 24.55
C ILE A 516 -3.96 -34.90 23.17
N VAL A 517 -2.80 -35.35 22.68
CA VAL A 517 -2.67 -36.00 21.36
C VAL A 517 -3.39 -37.36 21.31
N SER A 518 -3.58 -38.04 22.43
CA SER A 518 -4.36 -39.28 22.47
C SER A 518 -5.88 -39.07 22.33
N LYS A 519 -6.36 -37.86 22.62
CA LYS A 519 -7.80 -37.51 22.63
C LYS A 519 -8.19 -36.50 21.57
N ARG A 520 -7.23 -35.75 21.03
CA ARG A 520 -7.47 -34.58 20.17
C ARG A 520 -6.55 -34.55 18.96
N ASP A 521 -7.10 -34.16 17.82
CA ASP A 521 -6.31 -33.82 16.64
C ASP A 521 -5.85 -32.35 16.73
N ASN A 522 -4.77 -32.15 17.47
CA ASN A 522 -4.18 -30.84 17.76
C ASN A 522 -2.77 -30.73 17.18
N SER A 523 -2.64 -29.98 16.08
CA SER A 523 -1.37 -29.81 15.34
C SER A 523 -0.27 -29.22 16.23
N THR A 524 -0.56 -28.16 16.99
CA THR A 524 0.39 -27.53 17.91
C THR A 524 0.91 -28.51 18.96
N ALA A 525 0.01 -29.27 19.59
CA ALA A 525 0.41 -30.27 20.58
C ALA A 525 1.27 -31.39 19.98
N GLN A 526 0.89 -31.87 18.79
CA GLN A 526 1.66 -32.87 18.06
C GLN A 526 3.05 -32.34 17.64
N ASP A 527 3.18 -31.07 17.22
CA ASP A 527 4.47 -30.45 16.87
C ASP A 527 5.40 -30.34 18.08
N LEU A 528 4.85 -29.87 19.21
CA LEU A 528 5.56 -29.83 20.49
C LEU A 528 5.99 -31.23 20.94
N LEU A 529 5.14 -32.24 20.75
CA LEU A 529 5.43 -33.63 21.12
C LEU A 529 6.54 -34.22 20.25
N ILE A 530 6.51 -34.01 18.93
CA ILE A 530 7.58 -34.43 18.00
C ILE A 530 8.92 -33.81 18.41
N SER A 531 8.95 -32.50 18.68
CA SER A 531 10.16 -31.81 19.13
C SER A 531 10.70 -32.38 20.44
N ASN A 532 9.83 -32.67 21.41
CA ASN A 532 10.20 -33.27 22.69
C ASN A 532 10.68 -34.72 22.55
N TYR A 533 10.06 -35.52 21.69
CA TYR A 533 10.51 -36.88 21.38
C TYR A 533 11.90 -36.89 20.77
N ASN A 534 12.15 -36.03 19.78
CA ASN A 534 13.47 -35.91 19.14
C ASN A 534 14.57 -35.57 20.15
N SER A 535 14.33 -34.53 20.95
CA SER A 535 15.30 -34.09 21.96
C SER A 535 15.45 -35.07 23.13
N SER A 536 14.54 -36.04 23.29
CA SER A 536 14.65 -37.14 24.27
C SER A 536 15.20 -38.44 23.66
N GLY A 537 15.64 -38.43 22.39
CA GLY A 537 16.09 -39.64 21.69
C GLY A 537 14.97 -40.62 21.30
N ARG A 538 13.69 -40.28 21.52
CA ARG A 538 12.50 -41.08 21.15
C ARG A 538 12.14 -40.89 19.67
N LYS A 539 13.12 -41.06 18.77
CA LYS A 539 12.97 -40.75 17.33
C LYS A 539 11.89 -41.59 16.63
N GLU A 540 11.73 -42.86 17.01
CA GLU A 540 10.70 -43.74 16.43
C GLU A 540 9.28 -43.29 16.77
N ASP A 541 9.06 -42.76 17.98
CA ASP A 541 7.75 -42.22 18.36
C ASP A 541 7.41 -40.95 17.55
N ALA A 542 8.41 -40.09 17.32
CA ALA A 542 8.26 -38.93 16.46
C ALA A 542 7.94 -39.33 15.01
N LYS A 543 8.65 -40.32 14.47
CA LYS A 543 8.42 -40.87 13.13
C LYS A 543 7.03 -41.46 12.98
N LYS A 544 6.56 -42.22 13.99
CA LYS A 544 5.20 -42.76 14.02
C LYS A 544 4.13 -41.66 13.94
N LEU A 545 4.31 -40.56 14.66
CA LEU A 545 3.37 -39.44 14.62
C LEU A 545 3.37 -38.73 13.25
N ILE A 546 4.54 -38.59 12.62
CA ILE A 546 4.67 -38.05 11.26
C ILE A 546 4.00 -38.97 10.23
N ASP A 547 4.23 -40.28 10.29
CA ASP A 547 3.60 -41.24 9.39
C ASP A 547 2.06 -41.24 9.55
N GLN A 548 1.55 -41.10 10.78
CA GLN A 548 0.12 -40.93 11.05
C GLN A 548 -0.44 -39.65 10.42
N ARG A 549 0.28 -38.53 10.52
CA ARG A 549 -0.12 -37.26 9.87
C ARG A 549 -0.15 -37.38 8.35
N ILE A 550 0.87 -38.00 7.75
CA ILE A 550 0.93 -38.26 6.31
C ILE A 550 -0.26 -39.13 5.87
N GLN A 551 -0.57 -40.18 6.63
CA GLN A 551 -1.71 -41.05 6.34
C GLN A 551 -3.05 -40.31 6.45
N ARG A 552 -3.15 -39.36 7.39
CA ARG A 552 -4.39 -38.61 7.67
C ARG A 552 -4.66 -37.49 6.68
N TYR A 553 -3.61 -36.75 6.30
CA TYR A 553 -3.68 -35.57 5.45
C TYR A 553 -2.82 -35.70 4.19
N PRO A 554 -2.90 -36.80 3.42
CA PRO A 554 -1.98 -37.06 2.30
C PRO A 554 -2.16 -36.10 1.12
N TYR A 555 -3.25 -35.32 1.11
CA TYR A 555 -3.53 -34.30 0.10
C TYR A 555 -2.90 -32.93 0.41
N PHE A 556 -2.36 -32.73 1.63
CA PHE A 556 -1.67 -31.49 1.99
C PHE A 556 -0.16 -31.67 1.96
N ASN A 557 0.53 -30.88 1.15
CA ASN A 557 1.94 -31.06 0.89
C ASN A 557 2.83 -30.80 2.11
N TYR A 558 2.41 -29.95 3.05
CA TYR A 558 3.21 -29.62 4.23
C TYR A 558 3.55 -30.84 5.09
N VAL A 559 2.75 -31.92 5.10
CA VAL A 559 3.06 -33.14 5.86
C VAL A 559 4.25 -33.90 5.29
N TYR A 560 4.48 -33.78 3.97
CA TYR A 560 5.61 -34.41 3.31
C TYR A 560 6.93 -33.70 3.59
N ASN A 561 6.93 -32.40 3.92
CA ASN A 561 8.15 -31.68 4.33
C ASN A 561 8.79 -32.32 5.57
N SER A 562 7.97 -32.65 6.58
CA SER A 562 8.45 -33.35 7.76
C SER A 562 8.97 -34.76 7.41
N GLY A 563 8.25 -35.48 6.56
CA GLY A 563 8.66 -36.81 6.08
C GLY A 563 9.99 -36.79 5.32
N ILE A 564 10.19 -35.83 4.42
CA ILE A 564 11.41 -35.60 3.64
C ILE A 564 12.58 -35.26 4.57
N SER A 565 12.38 -34.34 5.53
CA SER A 565 13.41 -33.97 6.49
C SER A 565 13.94 -35.19 7.27
N TYR A 566 13.06 -36.05 7.77
CA TYR A 566 13.46 -37.28 8.45
C TYR A 566 14.11 -38.30 7.51
N ALA A 567 13.56 -38.51 6.32
CA ALA A 567 14.15 -39.42 5.34
C ALA A 567 15.58 -38.98 4.97
N ASN A 568 15.80 -37.67 4.76
CA ASN A 568 17.11 -37.10 4.48
C ASN A 568 18.08 -37.27 5.67
N ASN A 569 17.62 -37.08 6.91
CA ASN A 569 18.43 -37.29 8.12
C ASN A 569 18.85 -38.76 8.30
N ASP A 570 17.98 -39.71 7.91
CA ASP A 570 18.26 -41.15 7.89
C ASP A 570 19.07 -41.57 6.64
N SER A 571 19.42 -40.62 5.76
CA SER A 571 20.04 -40.86 4.45
C SER A 571 19.20 -41.74 3.50
N ASP A 572 17.89 -41.86 3.75
CA ASP A 572 16.91 -42.55 2.91
C ASP A 572 16.38 -41.59 1.82
N TYR A 573 17.26 -41.27 0.87
CA TYR A 573 16.92 -40.34 -0.21
C TYR A 573 15.91 -40.92 -1.20
N GLU A 574 15.70 -42.24 -1.26
CA GLU A 574 14.65 -42.84 -2.09
C GLU A 574 13.25 -42.54 -1.54
N LYS A 575 13.08 -42.68 -0.22
CA LYS A 575 11.84 -42.28 0.46
C LYS A 575 11.58 -40.78 0.35
N SER A 576 12.63 -39.96 0.45
CA SER A 576 12.57 -38.52 0.22
C SER A 576 12.03 -38.18 -1.18
N VAL A 577 12.60 -38.80 -2.22
CA VAL A 577 12.12 -38.64 -3.61
C VAL A 577 10.66 -39.08 -3.75
N LYS A 578 10.27 -40.21 -3.15
CA LYS A 578 8.88 -40.70 -3.20
C LYS A 578 7.90 -39.72 -2.56
N TYR A 579 8.25 -39.10 -1.43
CA TYR A 579 7.40 -38.08 -0.82
C TYR A 579 7.30 -36.83 -1.68
N ALA A 580 8.40 -36.38 -2.28
CA ALA A 580 8.38 -35.25 -3.21
C ALA A 580 7.54 -35.56 -4.47
N ASP A 581 7.56 -36.78 -4.98
CA ASP A 581 6.72 -37.21 -6.11
C ASP A 581 5.22 -37.14 -5.79
N ILE A 582 4.81 -37.54 -4.58
CA ILE A 582 3.42 -37.43 -4.16
C ILE A 582 3.01 -35.96 -4.03
N ALA A 583 3.88 -35.14 -3.41
CA ALA A 583 3.62 -33.71 -3.25
C ALA A 583 3.50 -32.99 -4.61
N LEU A 584 4.38 -33.31 -5.58
CA LEU A 584 4.29 -32.81 -6.95
C LEU A 584 3.08 -33.37 -7.72
N GLY A 585 2.60 -34.57 -7.37
CA GLY A 585 1.34 -35.10 -7.91
C GLY A 585 0.09 -34.37 -7.38
N ASN A 586 0.15 -33.85 -6.15
CA ASN A 586 -0.91 -32.99 -5.60
C ASN A 586 -0.85 -31.57 -6.18
N PHE A 587 0.36 -31.03 -6.37
CA PHE A 587 0.60 -29.72 -6.98
C PHE A 587 1.85 -29.72 -7.88
N PRO A 588 1.69 -29.83 -9.21
CA PRO A 588 2.81 -30.02 -10.16
C PRO A 588 3.77 -28.84 -10.29
N TYR A 589 3.37 -27.65 -9.84
CA TYR A 589 4.17 -26.42 -9.96
C TYR A 589 4.86 -26.06 -8.65
N SER A 590 4.99 -26.99 -7.72
CA SER A 590 5.70 -26.70 -6.47
C SER A 590 7.20 -26.58 -6.68
N PHE A 591 7.73 -25.36 -6.58
CA PHE A 591 9.17 -25.14 -6.66
C PHE A 591 9.89 -25.63 -5.40
N LEU A 592 9.21 -25.63 -4.25
CA LEU A 592 9.74 -26.19 -3.00
C LEU A 592 10.00 -27.71 -3.14
N PHE A 593 9.03 -28.48 -3.66
CA PHE A 593 9.21 -29.92 -3.81
C PHE A 593 10.09 -30.31 -5.00
N MET A 594 10.16 -29.47 -6.05
CA MET A 594 11.20 -29.61 -7.09
C MET A 594 12.60 -29.45 -6.48
N GLU A 595 12.81 -28.43 -5.64
CA GLU A 595 14.07 -28.17 -4.93
C GLU A 595 14.43 -29.35 -4.00
N GLU A 596 13.51 -29.79 -3.14
CA GLU A 596 13.79 -30.90 -2.22
C GLU A 596 14.09 -32.22 -2.95
N LYS A 597 13.37 -32.52 -4.04
CA LYS A 597 13.66 -33.67 -4.89
C LYS A 597 15.03 -33.54 -5.55
N GLY A 598 15.39 -32.34 -6.03
CA GLY A 598 16.70 -32.06 -6.61
C GLY A 598 17.83 -32.24 -5.60
N LYS A 599 17.65 -31.77 -4.36
CA LYS A 599 18.62 -31.98 -3.25
C LYS A 599 18.80 -33.47 -2.96
N ALA A 600 17.72 -34.25 -2.90
CA ALA A 600 17.79 -35.69 -2.69
C ALA A 600 18.56 -36.41 -3.82
N TYR A 601 18.36 -36.02 -5.08
CA TYR A 601 19.15 -36.55 -6.20
C TYR A 601 20.62 -36.11 -6.17
N ASN A 602 20.91 -34.86 -5.79
CA ASN A 602 22.28 -34.40 -5.61
C ASN A 602 23.01 -35.23 -4.54
N SER A 603 22.37 -35.53 -3.41
CA SER A 603 22.91 -36.42 -2.38
C SER A 603 23.14 -37.85 -2.87
N GLN A 604 22.33 -38.33 -3.81
CA GLN A 604 22.53 -39.61 -4.52
C GLN A 604 23.58 -39.53 -5.66
N LYS A 605 24.23 -38.38 -5.87
CA LYS A 605 25.15 -38.10 -6.98
C LYS A 605 24.51 -38.18 -8.37
N LYS A 606 23.19 -38.04 -8.46
CA LYS A 606 22.40 -37.93 -9.70
C LYS A 606 22.33 -36.47 -10.15
N ILE A 607 23.48 -35.95 -10.61
CA ILE A 607 23.69 -34.51 -10.84
C ILE A 607 22.81 -33.96 -11.98
N ASN A 608 22.62 -34.72 -13.06
CA ASN A 608 21.82 -34.26 -14.20
C ASN A 608 20.34 -34.07 -13.83
N GLU A 609 19.82 -34.98 -13.01
CA GLU A 609 18.45 -34.95 -12.49
C GLU A 609 18.26 -33.80 -11.49
N ALA A 610 19.25 -33.56 -10.63
CA ALA A 610 19.26 -32.42 -9.73
C ALA A 610 19.32 -31.09 -10.49
N GLU A 611 20.23 -30.95 -11.47
CA GLU A 611 20.35 -29.75 -12.31
C GLU A 611 19.02 -29.42 -13.00
N LYS A 612 18.35 -30.43 -13.58
CA LYS A 612 17.06 -30.24 -14.24
C LYS A 612 16.02 -29.68 -13.28
N LEU A 613 15.86 -30.28 -12.10
CA LEU A 613 14.87 -29.86 -11.11
C LEU A 613 15.17 -28.48 -10.52
N PHE A 614 16.44 -28.15 -10.27
CA PHE A 614 16.82 -26.83 -9.79
C PHE A 614 16.51 -25.74 -10.81
N LYS A 615 16.74 -26.00 -12.11
CA LYS A 615 16.33 -25.09 -13.19
C LYS A 615 14.82 -24.95 -13.28
N GLU A 616 14.08 -26.05 -13.19
CA GLU A 616 12.62 -26.03 -13.18
C GLU A 616 12.09 -25.21 -11.98
N ALA A 617 12.62 -25.41 -10.77
CA ALA A 617 12.24 -24.63 -9.59
C ALA A 617 12.54 -23.12 -9.76
N LEU A 618 13.69 -22.76 -10.33
CA LEU A 618 14.07 -21.36 -10.57
C LEU A 618 13.17 -20.65 -11.60
N VAL A 619 12.47 -21.38 -12.48
CA VAL A 619 11.47 -20.78 -13.39
C VAL A 619 10.27 -20.21 -12.60
N TYR A 620 9.92 -20.83 -11.48
CA TYR A 620 8.80 -20.42 -10.63
C TYR A 620 9.23 -19.51 -9.48
N TYR A 621 10.50 -19.59 -9.04
CA TYR A 621 11.06 -18.72 -8.00
C TYR A 621 12.47 -18.22 -8.38
N SER A 622 12.51 -17.28 -9.33
CA SER A 622 13.76 -16.77 -9.93
C SER A 622 14.71 -16.08 -8.94
N ALA A 623 14.15 -15.53 -7.85
CA ALA A 623 14.87 -14.81 -6.80
C ALA A 623 15.67 -15.71 -5.84
N ASN A 624 15.56 -17.04 -5.94
CA ASN A 624 16.21 -17.99 -5.03
C ASN A 624 17.74 -18.05 -5.22
N SER A 625 18.46 -17.09 -4.63
CA SER A 625 19.92 -17.00 -4.72
C SER A 625 20.63 -18.22 -4.11
N SER A 626 20.08 -18.79 -3.03
CA SER A 626 20.60 -20.00 -2.39
C SER A 626 20.56 -21.22 -3.30
N LEU A 627 19.43 -21.48 -3.96
CA LEU A 627 19.30 -22.58 -4.92
C LEU A 627 20.21 -22.39 -6.13
N ARG A 628 20.33 -21.15 -6.61
CA ARG A 628 21.23 -20.82 -7.73
C ARG A 628 22.70 -21.09 -7.39
N LYS A 629 23.12 -20.77 -6.16
CA LYS A 629 24.46 -21.10 -5.68
C LYS A 629 24.70 -22.61 -5.70
N ILE A 630 23.75 -23.40 -5.17
CA ILE A 630 23.83 -24.87 -5.21
C ILE A 630 23.94 -25.36 -6.67
N LEU A 631 23.11 -24.83 -7.57
CA LEU A 631 23.15 -25.16 -8.99
C LEU A 631 24.53 -24.89 -9.60
N TYR A 632 25.15 -23.74 -9.33
CA TYR A 632 26.49 -23.42 -9.82
C TYR A 632 27.58 -24.34 -9.22
N ASP A 633 27.48 -24.65 -7.93
CA ASP A 633 28.44 -25.55 -7.25
C ASP A 633 28.42 -26.96 -7.86
N ILE A 634 27.22 -27.53 -8.09
CA ILE A 634 27.11 -28.90 -8.63
C ILE A 634 27.45 -28.98 -10.13
N THR A 635 27.18 -27.91 -10.89
CA THR A 635 27.48 -27.84 -12.33
C THR A 635 28.89 -27.32 -12.62
N LYS A 636 29.61 -26.85 -11.59
CA LYS A 636 30.95 -26.24 -11.69
C LYS A 636 31.00 -25.07 -12.68
N VAL A 637 29.91 -24.33 -12.79
CA VAL A 637 29.83 -23.13 -13.64
C VAL A 637 30.61 -22.01 -12.94
N PRO A 638 31.69 -21.46 -13.54
CA PRO A 638 32.42 -20.36 -12.92
C PRO A 638 31.56 -19.09 -12.88
N ASP A 639 31.67 -18.32 -11.80
CA ASP A 639 31.01 -17.02 -11.69
C ASP A 639 31.38 -16.13 -12.88
N GLU A 640 30.36 -15.78 -13.66
CA GLU A 640 30.51 -15.08 -14.92
C GLU A 640 30.97 -13.63 -14.74
N ILE A 641 30.61 -13.00 -13.62
CA ILE A 641 31.08 -11.66 -13.28
C ILE A 641 32.58 -11.72 -12.99
N GLU A 642 33.05 -12.70 -12.21
CA GLU A 642 34.48 -12.87 -11.89
C GLU A 642 35.36 -13.19 -13.13
N GLN A 643 34.76 -13.63 -14.23
CA GLN A 643 35.46 -13.84 -15.49
C GLN A 643 35.78 -12.55 -16.25
N VAL A 644 35.08 -11.45 -15.96
CA VAL A 644 35.21 -10.16 -16.67
C VAL A 644 35.51 -8.97 -15.78
N ALA A 645 35.22 -9.06 -14.47
CA ALA A 645 35.53 -8.02 -13.49
C ALA A 645 37.03 -7.75 -13.39
N SER A 646 37.36 -6.52 -12.99
CA SER A 646 38.73 -6.12 -12.70
C SER A 646 39.35 -7.00 -11.61
N LYS A 647 40.60 -7.43 -11.83
CA LYS A 647 41.35 -8.32 -10.92
C LYS A 647 42.49 -7.58 -10.25
N ASP A 648 42.93 -8.11 -9.11
CA ASP A 648 44.04 -7.57 -8.32
C ASP A 648 43.86 -6.07 -8.00
N ILE A 649 42.76 -5.76 -7.31
CA ILE A 649 42.33 -4.39 -7.01
C ILE A 649 43.40 -3.62 -6.24
N TYR A 650 44.14 -4.26 -5.34
CA TYR A 650 45.24 -3.61 -4.61
C TYR A 650 46.42 -3.23 -5.53
N ALA A 651 46.73 -4.03 -6.56
CA ALA A 651 47.71 -3.62 -7.58
C ALA A 651 47.21 -2.43 -8.41
N ILE A 652 45.92 -2.38 -8.75
CA ILE A 652 45.30 -1.23 -9.42
C ILE A 652 45.46 0.03 -8.56
N ILE A 653 45.13 -0.05 -7.27
CA ILE A 653 45.30 1.07 -6.32
C ILE A 653 46.77 1.53 -6.29
N LYS A 654 47.71 0.59 -6.15
CA LYS A 654 49.15 0.90 -6.09
C LYS A 654 49.64 1.57 -7.37
N GLN A 655 49.15 1.15 -8.54
CA GLN A 655 49.52 1.71 -9.83
C GLN A 655 48.93 3.10 -10.06
N ARG A 656 47.68 3.33 -9.63
CA ARG A 656 46.87 4.49 -10.03
C ARG A 656 46.85 5.64 -9.03
N ARG A 657 47.21 5.38 -7.77
CA ARG A 657 47.30 6.42 -6.73
C ARG A 657 48.28 7.53 -7.09
N LYS A 658 48.19 8.65 -6.37
CA LYS A 658 48.84 9.94 -6.66
C LYS A 658 48.39 10.48 -8.01
N SER A 659 47.10 10.37 -8.26
CA SER A 659 46.48 10.91 -9.47
C SER A 659 46.79 12.41 -9.59
N LYS A 660 47.18 12.84 -10.80
CA LYS A 660 47.44 14.26 -11.11
C LYS A 660 46.20 15.00 -11.62
N MET A 661 45.05 14.34 -11.61
CA MET A 661 43.80 14.95 -12.03
C MET A 661 43.37 15.99 -10.99
N GLN A 662 42.97 17.17 -11.47
CA GLN A 662 42.46 18.25 -10.62
C GLN A 662 40.98 17.98 -10.31
N CYS A 663 40.60 18.15 -9.04
CA CYS A 663 39.22 18.05 -8.58
C CYS A 663 39.02 19.07 -7.46
N ASP A 664 37.95 19.87 -7.58
CA ASP A 664 37.63 20.90 -6.58
C ASP A 664 37.13 20.30 -5.25
N TYR A 665 36.61 19.06 -5.27
CA TYR A 665 36.10 18.34 -4.10
C TYR A 665 37.16 17.49 -3.37
N GLY A 666 38.41 17.48 -3.86
CA GLY A 666 39.49 16.74 -3.20
C GLY A 666 39.40 15.22 -3.33
N VAL A 667 38.63 14.70 -4.30
CA VAL A 667 38.44 13.26 -4.55
C VAL A 667 38.74 12.92 -6.01
N ASN A 668 39.53 11.88 -6.24
CA ASN A 668 39.75 11.30 -7.57
C ASN A 668 39.25 9.86 -7.61
N VAL A 669 38.49 9.50 -8.65
CA VAL A 669 38.07 8.11 -8.88
C VAL A 669 39.19 7.37 -9.60
N LEU A 670 39.73 6.31 -9.00
CA LEU A 670 40.74 5.45 -9.63
C LEU A 670 40.12 4.33 -10.48
N LEU A 671 38.94 3.87 -10.07
CA LEU A 671 38.11 2.90 -10.77
C LEU A 671 36.66 3.03 -10.26
N ASP A 672 35.72 3.12 -11.20
CA ASP A 672 34.29 2.90 -10.99
C ASP A 672 33.88 1.79 -11.97
N GLU A 673 33.51 0.63 -11.43
CA GLU A 673 33.13 -0.54 -12.23
C GLU A 673 31.77 -1.07 -11.78
N TYR A 674 30.82 -1.17 -12.70
CA TYR A 674 29.51 -1.77 -12.49
C TYR A 674 29.29 -2.87 -13.52
N ILE A 675 29.13 -4.12 -13.06
CA ILE A 675 28.86 -5.27 -13.94
C ILE A 675 27.56 -5.95 -13.49
N ALA A 676 26.53 -5.90 -14.34
CA ALA A 676 25.28 -6.63 -14.14
C ALA A 676 25.26 -7.95 -14.92
N SER A 677 24.72 -9.00 -14.30
CA SER A 677 24.41 -10.28 -14.91
C SER A 677 22.90 -10.51 -14.88
N ILE A 678 22.30 -10.57 -16.07
CA ILE A 678 20.87 -10.84 -16.28
C ILE A 678 20.65 -12.35 -16.23
N LEU A 679 19.69 -12.78 -15.42
CA LEU A 679 19.43 -14.20 -15.18
C LEU A 679 18.35 -14.71 -16.16
N PRO A 680 18.54 -15.88 -16.80
CA PRO A 680 17.57 -16.43 -17.76
C PRO A 680 16.16 -16.62 -17.21
N GLU A 681 16.05 -16.98 -15.91
CA GLU A 681 14.76 -17.25 -15.28
C GLU A 681 14.04 -15.98 -14.80
N GLY A 682 14.73 -14.83 -14.75
CA GLY A 682 14.23 -13.57 -14.20
C GLY A 682 15.16 -13.01 -13.11
N GLY A 683 15.15 -11.69 -12.95
CA GLY A 683 16.01 -10.94 -12.05
C GLY A 683 17.42 -10.67 -12.59
N ARG A 684 18.22 -9.97 -11.79
CA ARG A 684 19.63 -9.69 -12.07
C ARG A 684 20.47 -9.70 -10.81
N ARG A 685 21.77 -9.95 -10.96
CA ARG A 685 22.79 -9.66 -9.95
C ARG A 685 23.75 -8.60 -10.50
N ALA A 686 24.20 -7.66 -9.70
CA ALA A 686 25.28 -6.76 -10.08
C ALA A 686 26.41 -6.79 -9.05
N LYS A 687 27.64 -6.61 -9.54
CA LYS A 687 28.84 -6.37 -8.73
C LYS A 687 29.36 -4.97 -9.03
N VAL A 688 29.69 -4.24 -7.98
CA VAL A 688 30.20 -2.87 -8.08
C VAL A 688 31.52 -2.74 -7.34
N ILE A 689 32.51 -2.11 -7.97
CA ILE A 689 33.82 -1.78 -7.40
C ILE A 689 34.06 -0.28 -7.55
N ASN A 690 34.25 0.40 -6.43
CA ASN A 690 34.56 1.83 -6.39
C ASN A 690 35.87 2.07 -5.63
N LEU A 691 36.78 2.82 -6.26
CA LEU A 691 38.06 3.24 -5.69
C LEU A 691 38.15 4.77 -5.68
N TYR A 692 38.13 5.37 -4.50
CA TYR A 692 38.22 6.83 -4.33
C TYR A 692 39.53 7.21 -3.64
N GLU A 693 40.36 8.01 -4.30
CA GLU A 693 41.56 8.59 -3.71
C GLU A 693 41.25 9.98 -3.12
N VAL A 694 41.57 10.18 -1.85
CA VAL A 694 41.46 11.47 -1.18
C VAL A 694 42.72 12.29 -1.47
N ILE A 695 42.61 13.40 -2.19
CA ILE A 695 43.76 14.23 -2.60
C ILE A 695 43.86 15.56 -1.83
N ALA A 696 42.81 15.95 -1.09
CA ALA A 696 42.78 17.15 -0.26
C ALA A 696 41.88 16.97 0.98
N GLU A 697 41.94 17.89 1.94
CA GLU A 697 41.20 17.81 3.22
C GLU A 697 39.69 17.78 3.04
N ASN A 698 39.14 18.54 2.10
CA ASN A 698 37.71 18.51 1.80
C ASN A 698 37.24 17.13 1.30
N GLY A 699 38.10 16.36 0.60
CA GLY A 699 37.78 14.99 0.21
C GLY A 699 37.62 14.02 1.39
N ILE A 700 38.15 14.36 2.58
CA ILE A 700 37.88 13.61 3.81
C ILE A 700 36.44 13.82 4.24
N GLU A 701 35.96 15.07 4.20
CA GLU A 701 34.59 15.41 4.56
C GLU A 701 33.58 14.78 3.59
N GLU A 702 33.91 14.73 2.30
CA GLU A 702 33.08 14.08 1.26
C GLU A 702 32.92 12.56 1.46
N LEU A 703 33.92 11.87 2.02
CA LEU A 703 33.99 10.41 1.97
C LEU A 703 34.07 9.70 3.32
N LYS A 704 34.21 10.41 4.45
CA LYS A 704 34.26 9.80 5.79
C LYS A 704 33.02 8.96 6.13
N GLU A 705 31.88 9.30 5.53
CA GLU A 705 30.62 8.56 5.63
C GLU A 705 30.14 8.23 4.21
N TYR A 706 29.99 6.94 3.91
CA TYR A 706 29.64 6.47 2.57
C TYR A 706 28.38 5.61 2.61
N LYS A 707 27.33 6.07 1.93
CA LYS A 707 26.06 5.34 1.83
C LYS A 707 25.99 4.59 0.51
N ILE A 708 25.68 3.30 0.59
CA ILE A 708 25.48 2.41 -0.55
C ILE A 708 23.98 2.28 -0.80
N ASN A 709 23.56 2.39 -2.06
CA ASN A 709 22.17 2.18 -2.46
C ASN A 709 22.08 0.86 -3.25
N GLY A 710 21.09 0.03 -2.93
CA GLY A 710 20.84 -1.23 -3.64
C GLY A 710 19.96 -2.19 -2.84
N ASN A 711 19.15 -2.99 -3.55
CA ASN A 711 18.35 -4.04 -2.91
C ASN A 711 19.21 -5.29 -2.71
N ASN A 712 18.90 -6.06 -1.65
CA ASN A 712 19.61 -7.30 -1.30
C ASN A 712 21.14 -7.11 -1.28
N LEU A 713 21.58 -5.99 -0.69
CA LEU A 713 22.97 -5.55 -0.66
C LEU A 713 23.86 -6.52 0.15
N ASN A 714 24.97 -6.94 -0.46
CA ASN A 714 26.04 -7.71 0.19
C ASN A 714 27.38 -6.98 0.04
N ILE A 715 27.88 -6.36 1.12
CA ILE A 715 29.13 -5.59 1.11
C ILE A 715 30.33 -6.52 1.27
N LEU A 716 31.01 -6.83 0.16
CA LEU A 716 32.19 -7.68 0.10
C LEU A 716 33.43 -6.99 0.71
N LYS A 717 33.70 -5.73 0.33
CA LYS A 717 34.82 -4.92 0.81
C LYS A 717 34.38 -3.50 1.13
N ALA A 718 34.91 -2.95 2.22
CA ALA A 718 34.79 -1.54 2.55
C ALA A 718 35.98 -1.19 3.46
N GLU A 719 37.04 -0.66 2.86
CA GLU A 719 38.36 -0.55 3.48
C GLU A 719 39.07 0.74 3.05
N ILE A 720 39.92 1.29 3.92
CA ILE A 720 40.89 2.34 3.61
C ILE A 720 42.24 1.68 3.32
N VAL A 721 42.85 2.01 2.18
CA VAL A 721 44.19 1.56 1.77
C VAL A 721 45.17 2.72 1.91
N LYS A 722 46.09 2.60 2.88
CA LYS A 722 47.06 3.64 3.23
C LYS A 722 48.22 3.72 2.23
N PRO A 723 49.00 4.82 2.22
CA PRO A 723 50.22 4.98 1.41
C PRO A 723 51.24 3.84 1.51
N ASP A 724 51.41 3.28 2.70
CA ASP A 724 52.33 2.17 3.00
C ASP A 724 51.74 0.78 2.67
N GLY A 725 50.49 0.72 2.22
CA GLY A 725 49.78 -0.51 1.90
C GLY A 725 49.05 -1.14 3.09
N SER A 726 49.10 -0.54 4.28
CA SER A 726 48.28 -0.98 5.41
C SER A 726 46.79 -0.74 5.14
N ILE A 727 45.93 -1.59 5.72
CA ILE A 727 44.48 -1.60 5.51
C ILE A 727 43.78 -1.25 6.81
N VAL A 728 42.81 -0.33 6.75
CA VAL A 728 41.91 -0.01 7.86
C VAL A 728 40.48 -0.34 7.41
N PRO A 729 39.81 -1.35 8.01
CA PRO A 729 38.42 -1.66 7.68
C PRO A 729 37.47 -0.50 8.00
N GLY A 730 36.47 -0.27 7.16
CA GLY A 730 35.36 0.64 7.46
C GLY A 730 34.34 -0.02 8.39
N GLU A 731 33.71 0.77 9.25
CA GLU A 731 32.65 0.32 10.15
C GLU A 731 31.32 0.28 9.37
N LYS A 732 30.69 -0.89 9.29
CA LYS A 732 29.49 -1.12 8.46
C LYS A 732 28.24 -1.13 9.32
N ASN A 733 27.21 -0.41 8.91
CA ASN A 733 25.87 -0.49 9.47
C ASN A 733 24.83 -0.52 8.34
N TYR A 734 24.25 -1.69 8.07
CA TYR A 734 23.39 -1.97 6.92
C TYR A 734 24.02 -1.52 5.60
N ASN A 735 23.65 -0.34 5.11
CA ASN A 735 24.10 0.22 3.85
C ASN A 735 25.01 1.44 4.02
N THR A 736 25.33 1.85 5.24
CA THR A 736 26.28 2.93 5.52
C THR A 736 27.61 2.37 5.98
N VAL A 737 28.71 2.98 5.52
CA VAL A 737 30.08 2.69 5.93
C VAL A 737 30.73 3.95 6.48
N ILE A 738 31.37 3.85 7.65
CA ILE A 738 32.15 4.92 8.25
C ILE A 738 33.64 4.59 8.10
N PHE A 739 34.40 5.51 7.49
CA PHE A 739 35.84 5.39 7.28
C PHE A 739 36.60 6.22 8.32
N THR A 740 36.87 5.60 9.47
CA THR A 740 37.56 6.26 10.57
C THR A 740 39.03 6.54 10.26
N ASN A 741 39.55 7.69 10.72
CA ASN A 741 40.95 8.09 10.53
C ASN A 741 41.38 8.14 9.04
N LEU A 742 40.47 8.58 8.16
CA LEU A 742 40.72 8.88 6.76
C LEU A 742 41.65 10.11 6.63
N LYS A 743 42.65 10.03 5.75
CA LYS A 743 43.66 11.08 5.53
C LYS A 743 43.90 11.34 4.04
N VAL A 744 44.50 12.49 3.75
CA VAL A 744 44.98 12.81 2.40
C VAL A 744 45.99 11.75 1.93
N ASN A 745 45.83 11.33 0.67
CA ASN A 745 46.49 10.22 -0.03
C ASN A 745 46.00 8.80 0.33
N ASP A 746 44.99 8.66 1.18
CA ASP A 746 44.31 7.38 1.38
C ASP A 746 43.41 7.04 0.19
N VAL A 747 43.20 5.74 -0.04
CA VAL A 747 42.24 5.25 -1.04
C VAL A 747 41.15 4.45 -0.34
N ILE A 748 39.90 4.82 -0.57
CA ILE A 748 38.74 4.03 -0.15
C ILE A 748 38.46 2.98 -1.22
N TYR A 749 38.34 1.73 -0.80
CA TYR A 749 37.95 0.59 -1.62
C TYR A 749 36.62 0.02 -1.13
N VAL A 750 35.60 0.17 -1.96
CA VAL A 750 34.26 -0.38 -1.72
C VAL A 750 33.93 -1.39 -2.82
N GLU A 751 33.56 -2.61 -2.42
CA GLU A 751 33.08 -3.67 -3.30
C GLU A 751 31.81 -4.28 -2.73
N TYR A 752 30.78 -4.42 -3.55
CA TYR A 752 29.52 -4.99 -3.10
C TYR A 752 28.74 -5.65 -4.24
N GLU A 753 27.81 -6.52 -3.86
CA GLU A 753 26.84 -7.14 -4.76
C GLU A 753 25.42 -6.68 -4.43
N THR A 754 24.57 -6.66 -5.45
CA THR A 754 23.12 -6.39 -5.33
C THR A 754 22.34 -7.38 -6.19
N SER A 755 21.08 -7.61 -5.85
CA SER A 755 20.15 -8.38 -6.70
C SER A 755 18.74 -7.80 -6.69
N ASP A 756 18.12 -7.76 -7.89
CA ASP A 756 16.86 -7.07 -8.15
C ASP A 756 15.90 -7.92 -9.03
N ASN A 757 14.64 -7.46 -9.14
CA ASN A 757 13.63 -7.88 -10.13
C ASN A 757 13.22 -9.37 -10.09
N GLY A 758 13.12 -9.97 -8.91
CA GLY A 758 12.73 -11.38 -8.77
C GLY A 758 11.23 -11.70 -8.92
N TYR A 759 10.36 -10.68 -8.98
CA TYR A 759 8.90 -10.83 -8.99
C TYR A 759 8.21 -9.72 -9.80
N GLY A 760 6.93 -9.92 -10.15
CA GLY A 760 6.09 -8.94 -10.82
C GLY A 760 6.19 -8.97 -12.36
N ARG A 761 5.34 -8.18 -13.04
CA ARG A 761 5.21 -8.17 -14.51
C ARG A 761 6.52 -7.97 -15.27
N PHE A 762 7.43 -7.18 -14.70
CA PHE A 762 8.74 -6.85 -15.27
C PHE A 762 9.90 -7.67 -14.67
N TYR A 763 9.64 -8.83 -14.06
CA TYR A 763 10.69 -9.66 -13.41
C TYR A 763 11.80 -10.13 -14.38
N LYS A 764 11.46 -10.34 -15.65
CA LYS A 764 12.45 -10.65 -16.71
C LYS A 764 13.02 -9.42 -17.39
N ASP A 765 12.45 -8.26 -17.07
CA ASP A 765 12.86 -7.00 -17.63
C ASP A 765 13.86 -6.27 -16.73
N PHE A 766 14.67 -5.43 -17.36
CA PHE A 766 15.64 -4.61 -16.67
C PHE A 766 15.70 -3.24 -17.32
N ASN A 767 15.76 -2.21 -16.47
CA ASN A 767 16.15 -0.86 -16.82
C ASN A 767 17.42 -0.53 -16.02
N ILE A 768 18.51 -0.20 -16.70
CA ILE A 768 19.82 0.12 -16.08
C ILE A 768 20.30 1.43 -16.70
N SER A 769 20.73 2.37 -15.86
CA SER A 769 21.44 3.57 -16.30
C SER A 769 22.79 3.61 -15.59
N TYR A 770 23.86 3.88 -16.34
CA TYR A 770 25.20 4.06 -15.80
C TYR A 770 25.82 5.34 -16.34
N TYR A 771 26.36 6.14 -15.42
CA TYR A 771 26.99 7.44 -15.68
C TYR A 771 28.52 7.27 -15.73
N PHE A 772 29.17 7.81 -16.76
CA PHE A 772 30.62 7.66 -16.96
C PHE A 772 31.44 8.85 -16.47
N ASN A 773 30.82 9.99 -16.21
CA ASN A 773 31.48 11.17 -15.67
C ASN A 773 30.56 11.85 -14.66
N GLY A 774 31.16 12.66 -13.80
CA GLY A 774 30.46 13.41 -12.76
C GLY A 774 31.37 14.49 -12.18
N VAL A 775 31.11 14.89 -10.93
CA VAL A 775 31.88 15.93 -10.23
C VAL A 775 33.31 15.49 -9.88
N TYR A 776 33.55 14.19 -9.74
CA TYR A 776 34.89 13.64 -9.54
C TYR A 776 35.49 13.23 -10.90
N PRO A 777 36.73 13.63 -11.20
CA PRO A 777 37.42 13.08 -12.36
C PRO A 777 37.70 11.59 -12.12
N SER A 778 37.66 10.81 -13.20
CA SER A 778 37.84 9.35 -13.13
C SER A 778 38.98 8.90 -14.04
N GLN A 779 39.92 8.14 -13.50
CA GLN A 779 40.94 7.49 -14.33
C GLN A 779 40.33 6.41 -15.23
N GLN A 780 39.32 5.68 -14.74
CA GLN A 780 38.63 4.65 -15.50
C GLN A 780 37.23 4.39 -14.94
N SER A 781 36.24 4.39 -15.83
CA SER A 781 34.88 3.94 -15.54
C SER A 781 34.47 2.83 -16.51
N ILE A 782 33.88 1.76 -15.98
CA ILE A 782 33.52 0.54 -16.72
C ILE A 782 32.07 0.17 -16.39
N PHE A 783 31.26 0.04 -17.44
CA PHE A 783 29.94 -0.55 -17.33
C PHE A 783 29.89 -1.83 -18.15
N GLY A 784 29.37 -2.90 -17.54
CA GLY A 784 29.25 -4.20 -18.18
C GLY A 784 27.88 -4.82 -17.96
N ILE A 785 27.36 -5.47 -18.99
CA ILE A 785 26.18 -6.33 -18.90
C ILE A 785 26.49 -7.72 -19.46
N ILE A 786 26.25 -8.73 -18.65
CA ILE A 786 26.26 -10.15 -19.01
C ILE A 786 24.81 -10.55 -19.19
N HIS A 787 24.45 -11.08 -20.35
CA HIS A 787 23.07 -11.49 -20.63
C HIS A 787 23.00 -12.80 -21.43
N PRO A 788 21.89 -13.55 -21.32
CA PRO A 788 21.63 -14.70 -22.18
C PRO A 788 21.61 -14.31 -23.66
N ILE A 789 22.08 -15.18 -24.55
CA ILE A 789 22.19 -14.87 -25.99
C ILE A 789 20.83 -14.54 -26.64
N GLU A 790 19.74 -15.02 -26.06
CA GLU A 790 18.35 -14.80 -26.45
C GLU A 790 17.73 -13.51 -25.88
N ALA A 791 18.40 -12.84 -24.92
CA ALA A 791 17.87 -11.63 -24.29
C ALA A 791 17.79 -10.48 -25.31
N LYS A 792 16.63 -9.82 -25.36
CA LYS A 792 16.37 -8.66 -26.24
C LYS A 792 16.27 -7.41 -25.40
N PHE A 793 17.07 -6.40 -25.72
CA PHE A 793 17.04 -5.09 -25.08
C PHE A 793 17.58 -4.04 -26.05
N SER A 794 17.26 -2.79 -25.76
CA SER A 794 17.83 -1.63 -26.43
C SER A 794 18.75 -0.88 -25.47
N TYR A 795 19.76 -0.21 -26.01
CA TYR A 795 20.54 0.75 -25.24
C TYR A 795 20.68 2.07 -25.99
N ASP A 796 20.76 3.16 -25.24
CA ASP A 796 21.01 4.52 -25.73
C ASP A 796 22.30 5.04 -25.09
N VAL A 797 23.13 5.70 -25.89
CA VAL A 797 24.37 6.36 -25.44
C VAL A 797 24.17 7.86 -25.56
N MET A 798 24.37 8.59 -24.47
CA MET A 798 24.08 10.02 -24.41
C MET A 798 25.33 10.88 -24.21
N ASN A 799 25.22 12.12 -24.71
CA ASN A 799 26.19 13.22 -24.55
C ASN A 799 27.61 12.93 -25.05
N GLY A 800 27.76 11.95 -25.93
CA GLY A 800 29.05 11.58 -26.54
C GLY A 800 29.03 10.16 -27.07
N GLU A 801 30.13 9.76 -27.69
CA GLU A 801 30.33 8.37 -28.13
C GLU A 801 31.04 7.56 -27.05
N ILE A 802 30.48 6.40 -26.73
CA ILE A 802 31.09 5.43 -25.82
C ILE A 802 31.07 4.08 -26.55
N PRO A 803 32.20 3.65 -27.15
CA PRO A 803 32.22 2.42 -27.94
C PRO A 803 32.00 1.22 -27.03
N SER A 804 31.17 0.28 -27.49
CA SER A 804 30.96 -0.99 -26.81
C SER A 804 31.93 -2.07 -27.30
N LYS A 805 32.27 -3.01 -26.41
CA LYS A 805 33.01 -4.24 -26.69
C LYS A 805 32.12 -5.42 -26.38
N THR A 806 32.19 -6.48 -27.19
CA THR A 806 31.39 -7.69 -26.99
C THR A 806 32.28 -8.94 -26.91
N LYS A 807 31.98 -9.82 -25.95
CA LYS A 807 32.66 -11.11 -25.74
C LYS A 807 31.64 -12.18 -25.40
N LYS A 808 31.83 -13.43 -25.88
CA LYS A 808 31.05 -14.58 -25.42
C LYS A 808 31.58 -15.14 -24.10
N ILE A 809 30.68 -15.50 -23.19
CA ILE A 809 30.97 -16.17 -21.92
C ILE A 809 30.26 -17.53 -21.92
N ASN A 810 31.01 -18.60 -21.61
CA ASN A 810 30.49 -19.97 -21.44
C ASN A 810 29.62 -20.50 -22.61
N ASN A 811 29.75 -19.95 -23.83
CA ASN A 811 28.92 -20.21 -25.02
C ASN A 811 27.40 -19.99 -24.87
N LYS A 812 26.93 -19.51 -23.72
CA LYS A 812 25.50 -19.28 -23.42
C LYS A 812 25.18 -17.81 -23.17
N ASN A 813 26.17 -17.05 -22.70
CA ASN A 813 26.01 -15.66 -22.34
C ASN A 813 26.91 -14.76 -23.19
N THR A 814 26.50 -13.50 -23.31
CA THR A 814 27.25 -12.44 -23.98
C THR A 814 27.53 -11.34 -22.97
N TYR A 815 28.78 -10.89 -22.93
CA TYR A 815 29.21 -9.71 -22.18
C TYR A 815 29.36 -8.54 -23.15
N ILE A 816 28.62 -7.46 -22.89
CA ILE A 816 28.78 -6.18 -23.55
C ILE A 816 29.33 -5.20 -22.51
N SER A 817 30.38 -4.47 -22.86
CA SER A 817 30.93 -3.44 -21.98
C SER A 817 31.23 -2.14 -22.67
N TRP A 818 31.15 -1.08 -21.90
CA TRP A 818 31.47 0.29 -22.26
C TRP A 818 32.52 0.79 -21.28
N GLU A 819 33.51 1.48 -21.81
CA GLU A 819 34.69 1.88 -21.04
C GLU A 819 35.12 3.28 -21.43
N ARG A 820 35.45 4.10 -20.42
CA ARG A 820 36.13 5.38 -20.61
C ARG A 820 37.32 5.50 -19.67
N LYS A 821 38.32 6.27 -20.08
CA LYS A 821 39.56 6.52 -19.33
C LYS A 821 39.89 8.00 -19.32
N ASN A 822 40.62 8.43 -18.29
CA ASN A 822 41.09 9.81 -18.11
C ASN A 822 39.95 10.83 -18.30
N ILE A 823 38.85 10.57 -17.59
CA ILE A 823 37.60 11.27 -17.68
C ILE A 823 37.72 12.53 -16.82
N PRO A 824 37.67 13.73 -17.42
CA PRO A 824 37.73 14.97 -16.65
C PRO A 824 36.49 15.09 -15.75
N ALA A 825 36.64 15.84 -14.66
CA ALA A 825 35.48 16.29 -13.89
C ALA A 825 34.57 17.13 -14.80
N MET A 826 33.27 17.07 -14.55
CA MET A 826 32.36 18.04 -15.16
C MET A 826 32.71 19.46 -14.71
N PRO A 827 32.56 20.48 -15.57
CA PRO A 827 32.63 21.86 -15.14
C PRO A 827 31.65 22.11 -13.98
N LEU A 828 32.01 23.02 -13.07
CA LEU A 828 31.12 23.46 -11.99
C LEU A 828 29.78 23.90 -12.57
N ASP A 829 28.69 23.57 -11.87
CA ASP A 829 27.34 23.86 -12.34
C ASP A 829 27.14 25.36 -12.59
N GLU A 830 26.87 25.70 -13.85
CA GLU A 830 26.46 27.05 -14.24
C GLU A 830 25.04 27.28 -13.71
N SER A 831 24.76 28.45 -13.11
CA SER A 831 23.43 28.74 -12.53
C SER A 831 22.30 28.50 -13.56
N PHE A 832 21.20 27.84 -13.15
CA PHE A 832 20.08 27.52 -14.04
C PHE A 832 20.44 26.63 -15.25
N SER A 833 21.54 25.88 -15.19
CA SER A 833 21.84 24.85 -16.19
C SER A 833 20.93 23.62 -16.03
N PRO A 834 20.79 22.78 -17.07
CA PRO A 834 20.05 21.53 -16.97
C PRO A 834 20.59 20.60 -15.88
N SER A 835 19.73 19.70 -15.39
CA SER A 835 20.12 18.65 -14.45
C SER A 835 21.39 17.94 -14.93
N SER A 836 22.35 17.73 -14.03
CA SER A 836 23.62 17.03 -14.35
C SER A 836 23.39 15.66 -15.01
N SER A 837 22.29 14.97 -14.65
CA SER A 837 21.88 13.69 -15.25
C SER A 837 21.56 13.74 -16.76
N ASP A 838 21.21 14.92 -17.28
CA ASP A 838 20.98 15.18 -18.71
C ASP A 838 22.27 15.64 -19.42
N LEU A 839 23.32 16.01 -18.68
CA LEU A 839 24.60 16.52 -19.22
C LEU A 839 25.72 15.46 -19.24
N VAL A 840 25.64 14.46 -18.36
CA VAL A 840 26.62 13.37 -18.24
C VAL A 840 26.61 12.41 -19.42
N ASN A 841 27.79 11.88 -19.75
CA ASN A 841 27.93 10.70 -20.58
C ASN A 841 27.34 9.50 -19.86
N GLN A 842 26.36 8.86 -20.50
CA GLN A 842 25.68 7.72 -19.90
C GLN A 842 25.30 6.68 -20.93
N VAL A 843 25.20 5.44 -20.46
CA VAL A 843 24.58 4.33 -21.18
C VAL A 843 23.31 3.96 -20.43
N ARG A 844 22.19 3.98 -21.14
CA ARG A 844 20.90 3.51 -20.65
C ARG A 844 20.53 2.24 -21.36
N ILE A 845 20.02 1.25 -20.64
CA ILE A 845 19.59 -0.03 -21.17
C ILE A 845 18.16 -0.28 -20.70
N SER A 846 17.29 -0.71 -21.60
CA SER A 846 15.97 -1.22 -21.24
C SER A 846 15.58 -2.43 -22.09
N SER A 847 15.05 -3.47 -21.44
CA SER A 847 14.38 -4.57 -22.11
C SER A 847 12.86 -4.42 -22.20
N ILE A 848 12.28 -3.45 -21.47
CA ILE A 848 10.84 -3.16 -21.54
C ILE A 848 10.53 -2.70 -22.96
N LYS A 849 9.57 -3.37 -23.60
CA LYS A 849 9.36 -3.25 -25.05
C LYS A 849 8.71 -1.92 -25.43
N SER A 850 7.82 -1.41 -24.59
CA SER A 850 6.97 -0.28 -24.93
C SER A 850 6.48 0.50 -23.71
N TRP A 851 6.03 1.73 -23.96
CA TRP A 851 5.33 2.54 -22.95
C TRP A 851 3.92 2.01 -22.66
N SER A 852 3.28 1.32 -23.62
CA SER A 852 1.98 0.70 -23.41
C SER A 852 2.04 -0.43 -22.37
N ASP A 853 3.12 -1.21 -22.35
CA ASP A 853 3.36 -2.22 -21.30
C ASP A 853 3.36 -1.60 -19.90
N ILE A 854 3.95 -0.41 -19.76
CA ILE A 854 4.05 0.33 -18.49
C ILE A 854 2.71 0.95 -18.10
N SER A 855 1.98 1.57 -19.04
CA SER A 855 0.65 2.11 -18.73
C SER A 855 -0.34 0.99 -18.37
N ASN A 856 -0.32 -0.14 -19.08
CA ASN A 856 -1.15 -1.29 -18.74
C ASN A 856 -0.76 -1.89 -17.38
N TRP A 857 0.53 -2.01 -17.10
CA TRP A 857 1.04 -2.43 -15.78
C TRP A 857 0.55 -1.53 -14.65
N TYR A 858 0.70 -0.21 -14.79
CA TYR A 858 0.31 0.73 -13.75
C TYR A 858 -1.21 0.79 -13.59
N ALA A 859 -1.98 0.76 -14.69
CA ALA A 859 -3.44 0.69 -14.66
C ALA A 859 -3.92 -0.54 -13.86
N ASP A 860 -3.35 -1.71 -14.13
CA ASP A 860 -3.69 -2.94 -13.40
C ASP A 860 -3.31 -2.81 -11.92
N LEU A 861 -2.11 -2.30 -11.61
CA LEU A 861 -1.61 -2.13 -10.25
C LEU A 861 -2.53 -1.29 -9.36
N VAL A 862 -3.12 -0.22 -9.91
CA VAL A 862 -3.95 0.74 -9.15
C VAL A 862 -5.46 0.45 -9.23
N LYS A 863 -5.91 -0.45 -10.13
CA LYS A 863 -7.32 -0.74 -10.41
C LYS A 863 -8.13 -1.15 -9.18
N LYS A 864 -7.56 -1.91 -8.26
CA LYS A 864 -8.22 -2.29 -6.99
C LYS A 864 -8.41 -1.08 -6.09
N ASN A 865 -7.42 -0.19 -6.05
CA ASN A 865 -7.37 0.88 -5.05
C ASN A 865 -8.18 2.10 -5.46
N ILE A 866 -8.44 2.31 -6.76
CA ILE A 866 -9.28 3.42 -7.22
C ILE A 866 -10.79 3.21 -7.00
N LYS A 867 -11.23 1.97 -6.79
CA LYS A 867 -12.65 1.66 -6.53
C LYS A 867 -13.13 2.39 -5.27
N MET A 868 -14.27 3.08 -5.40
CA MET A 868 -14.92 3.77 -4.29
C MET A 868 -15.72 2.79 -3.44
N ASP A 869 -15.56 2.87 -2.13
CA ASP A 869 -16.33 2.15 -1.12
C ASP A 869 -17.34 3.10 -0.43
N TYR A 870 -18.03 2.60 0.60
CA TYR A 870 -19.02 3.36 1.37
C TYR A 870 -18.57 4.77 1.76
N ILE A 871 -17.40 4.92 2.41
CA ILE A 871 -16.91 6.22 2.90
C ILE A 871 -16.69 7.18 1.73
N SER A 872 -16.05 6.69 0.67
CA SER A 872 -15.74 7.49 -0.52
C SER A 872 -17.02 7.93 -1.25
N ILE A 873 -18.02 7.05 -1.35
CA ILE A 873 -19.33 7.34 -1.93
C ILE A 873 -20.10 8.35 -1.08
N LYS A 874 -20.09 8.19 0.24
CA LYS A 874 -20.72 9.13 1.17
C LYS A 874 -20.12 10.53 1.02
N THR A 875 -18.80 10.64 1.04
CA THR A 875 -18.10 11.90 0.81
C THR A 875 -18.45 12.51 -0.55
N TYR A 876 -18.50 11.70 -1.60
CA TYR A 876 -18.95 12.19 -2.91
C TYR A 876 -20.38 12.79 -2.87
N ASN A 877 -21.30 12.12 -2.16
CA ASN A 877 -22.66 12.64 -1.99
C ASN A 877 -22.69 13.92 -1.12
N GLU A 878 -21.76 14.09 -0.18
CA GLU A 878 -21.61 15.33 0.59
C GLU A 878 -21.08 16.50 -0.27
N ILE A 879 -20.21 16.21 -1.25
CA ILE A 879 -19.73 17.20 -2.24
C ILE A 879 -20.87 17.57 -3.22
N PHE A 880 -21.71 16.59 -3.59
CA PHE A 880 -22.79 16.72 -4.56
C PHE A 880 -24.16 16.28 -3.97
N PRO A 881 -24.72 17.01 -2.99
CA PRO A 881 -25.96 16.61 -2.30
C PRO A 881 -27.19 16.60 -3.22
N GLU A 882 -27.18 17.43 -4.27
CA GLU A 882 -28.22 17.50 -5.29
C GLU A 882 -27.85 16.71 -6.57
N GLY A 883 -26.76 15.94 -6.53
CA GLY A 883 -26.13 15.33 -7.69
C GLY A 883 -25.33 16.34 -8.53
N VAL A 884 -24.89 15.88 -9.71
CA VAL A 884 -24.09 16.68 -10.66
C VAL A 884 -24.92 17.34 -11.77
N GLY A 885 -26.23 17.04 -11.81
CA GLY A 885 -27.13 17.59 -12.82
C GLY A 885 -27.22 19.12 -12.74
N GLY A 886 -27.00 19.81 -13.87
CA GLY A 886 -27.02 21.27 -13.94
C GLY A 886 -25.68 21.96 -13.65
N LEU A 887 -24.63 21.20 -13.29
CA LEU A 887 -23.27 21.70 -13.19
C LEU A 887 -22.52 21.53 -14.51
N THR A 888 -21.66 22.48 -14.84
CA THR A 888 -20.68 22.35 -15.94
C THR A 888 -19.55 21.41 -15.54
N GLN A 889 -18.83 20.85 -16.52
CA GLN A 889 -17.66 20.00 -16.25
C GLN A 889 -16.60 20.71 -15.39
N TYR A 890 -16.38 22.01 -15.64
CA TYR A 890 -15.53 22.87 -14.81
C TYR A 890 -16.01 22.92 -13.35
N GLN A 891 -17.29 23.19 -13.11
CA GLN A 891 -17.83 23.29 -11.75
C GLN A 891 -17.74 21.97 -10.98
N ILE A 892 -17.96 20.84 -11.65
CA ILE A 892 -17.81 19.50 -11.06
C ILE A 892 -16.35 19.29 -10.66
N ALA A 893 -15.41 19.48 -11.58
CA ALA A 893 -13.98 19.29 -11.33
C ALA A 893 -13.46 20.23 -10.23
N TYR A 894 -13.88 21.49 -10.26
CA TYR A 894 -13.52 22.50 -9.27
C TYR A 894 -13.98 22.12 -7.85
N LYS A 895 -15.20 21.60 -7.68
CA LYS A 895 -15.71 21.15 -6.38
C LYS A 895 -14.91 19.98 -5.83
N ILE A 896 -14.52 19.03 -6.68
CA ILE A 896 -13.69 17.88 -6.29
C ILE A 896 -12.29 18.37 -5.90
N TYR A 897 -11.66 19.20 -6.74
CA TYR A 897 -10.33 19.78 -6.46
C TYR A 897 -10.32 20.53 -5.13
N LYS A 898 -11.31 21.40 -4.91
CA LYS A 898 -11.49 22.16 -3.67
C LYS A 898 -11.64 21.24 -2.45
N TYR A 899 -12.45 20.19 -2.55
CA TYR A 899 -12.60 19.23 -1.46
C TYR A 899 -11.24 18.60 -1.09
N VAL A 900 -10.49 18.13 -2.09
CA VAL A 900 -9.17 17.52 -1.87
C VAL A 900 -8.21 18.52 -1.21
N GLY A 901 -8.06 19.73 -1.76
CA GLY A 901 -7.15 20.75 -1.24
C GLY A 901 -7.51 21.33 0.14
N GLU A 902 -8.78 21.25 0.55
CA GLU A 902 -9.23 21.71 1.88
C GLU A 902 -9.16 20.63 2.96
N ASN A 903 -9.34 19.36 2.58
CA ASN A 903 -9.53 18.28 3.55
C ASN A 903 -8.36 17.32 3.67
N ILE A 904 -7.46 17.29 2.67
CA ILE A 904 -6.32 16.36 2.63
C ILE A 904 -5.01 17.14 2.75
N THR A 905 -4.12 16.67 3.63
CA THR A 905 -2.77 17.21 3.80
C THR A 905 -1.77 16.35 3.02
N TYR A 906 -0.96 16.98 2.18
CA TYR A 906 0.08 16.29 1.42
C TYR A 906 1.20 15.78 2.35
N SER A 907 1.65 14.54 2.15
CA SER A 907 2.78 13.96 2.90
C SER A 907 3.49 12.87 2.10
N SER A 908 4.72 13.13 1.62
CA SER A 908 5.58 12.14 0.97
C SER A 908 6.56 11.51 1.97
N LEU A 909 6.26 10.30 2.46
CA LEU A 909 7.15 9.55 3.36
C LEU A 909 7.30 8.11 2.86
N ASP A 910 8.53 7.75 2.45
CA ASP A 910 8.85 6.47 1.80
C ASP A 910 8.50 5.22 2.63
N PHE A 911 8.46 5.30 3.96
CA PHE A 911 8.18 4.13 4.81
C PHE A 911 6.68 3.79 4.92
N ARG A 912 5.77 4.68 4.51
CA ARG A 912 4.34 4.48 4.71
C ARG A 912 3.70 3.59 3.63
N GLN A 913 4.31 3.47 2.45
CA GLN A 913 3.70 2.86 1.26
C GLN A 913 4.75 2.32 0.27
N SER A 914 4.32 1.47 -0.66
CA SER A 914 5.16 1.18 -1.84
C SER A 914 5.26 2.41 -2.74
N GLY A 915 6.37 2.58 -3.47
CA GLY A 915 6.59 3.73 -4.36
C GLY A 915 5.56 3.87 -5.50
N TYR A 916 4.77 2.84 -5.80
CA TYR A 916 3.87 2.82 -6.97
C TYR A 916 2.38 2.68 -6.64
N VAL A 917 2.03 1.99 -5.55
CA VAL A 917 0.62 1.67 -5.19
C VAL A 917 0.00 2.80 -4.36
N PRO A 918 -1.06 3.49 -4.82
CA PRO A 918 -1.78 4.50 -4.05
C PRO A 918 -2.63 3.88 -2.94
N GLN A 919 -3.03 4.66 -1.94
CA GLN A 919 -4.07 4.31 -0.97
C GLN A 919 -5.45 4.22 -1.63
N LYS A 920 -6.38 3.50 -0.97
CA LYS A 920 -7.81 3.60 -1.30
C LYS A 920 -8.34 5.01 -0.99
N PRO A 921 -9.25 5.58 -1.80
CA PRO A 921 -9.89 6.88 -1.55
C PRO A 921 -10.41 7.06 -0.12
N SER A 922 -11.04 6.04 0.48
CA SER A 922 -11.54 6.09 1.86
C SER A 922 -10.45 6.27 2.90
N LYS A 923 -9.31 5.64 2.71
CA LYS A 923 -8.17 5.77 3.63
C LYS A 923 -7.58 7.18 3.55
N THR A 924 -7.45 7.73 2.34
CA THR A 924 -7.05 9.13 2.14
C THR A 924 -8.03 10.10 2.81
N ILE A 925 -9.35 9.89 2.64
CA ILE A 925 -10.40 10.69 3.30
C ILE A 925 -10.34 10.58 4.83
N ASN A 926 -10.27 9.36 5.37
CA ASN A 926 -10.30 9.11 6.82
C ASN A 926 -9.05 9.64 7.53
N THR A 927 -7.88 9.43 6.94
CA THR A 927 -6.60 9.87 7.52
C THR A 927 -6.33 11.35 7.27
N LYS A 928 -7.04 11.98 6.32
CA LYS A 928 -6.80 13.34 5.84
C LYS A 928 -5.37 13.56 5.37
N LEU A 929 -4.71 12.50 4.91
CA LEU A 929 -3.30 12.48 4.52
C LEU A 929 -3.10 11.65 3.25
N GLY A 930 -2.28 12.15 2.32
CA GLY A 930 -1.92 11.41 1.11
C GLY A 930 -0.71 12.01 0.39
N ASP A 931 -0.03 11.20 -0.42
CA ASP A 931 0.99 11.69 -1.36
C ASP A 931 0.41 11.89 -2.78
N CYS A 932 1.27 12.09 -3.78
CA CYS A 932 0.88 12.53 -5.12
C CYS A 932 -0.05 11.53 -5.83
N LYS A 933 0.21 10.23 -5.67
CA LYS A 933 -0.61 9.16 -6.23
C LYS A 933 -1.91 8.98 -5.44
N ASP A 934 -1.91 9.22 -4.13
CA ASP A 934 -3.11 9.12 -3.28
C ASP A 934 -4.15 10.19 -3.64
N VAL A 935 -3.73 11.46 -3.70
CA VAL A 935 -4.62 12.58 -4.01
C VAL A 935 -5.12 12.53 -5.46
N SER A 936 -4.25 12.08 -6.38
CA SER A 936 -4.62 11.86 -7.78
C SER A 936 -5.63 10.73 -7.93
N THR A 937 -5.45 9.62 -7.20
CA THR A 937 -6.39 8.47 -7.21
C THR A 937 -7.75 8.87 -6.64
N LEU A 938 -7.77 9.61 -5.53
CA LEU A 938 -9.01 10.15 -4.95
C LEU A 938 -9.76 11.06 -5.93
N PHE A 939 -9.04 11.98 -6.59
CA PHE A 939 -9.64 12.88 -7.57
C PHE A 939 -10.20 12.12 -8.77
N VAL A 940 -9.43 11.20 -9.37
CA VAL A 940 -9.90 10.42 -10.54
C VAL A 940 -11.12 9.58 -10.17
N ALA A 941 -11.13 8.92 -9.01
CA ALA A 941 -12.28 8.15 -8.55
C ALA A 941 -13.56 9.00 -8.45
N MET A 942 -13.47 10.19 -7.85
CA MET A 942 -14.60 11.12 -7.75
C MET A 942 -15.02 11.70 -9.10
N ALA A 943 -14.05 12.01 -9.98
CA ALA A 943 -14.28 12.58 -11.29
C ALA A 943 -14.98 11.58 -12.23
N GLU A 944 -14.53 10.33 -12.26
CA GLU A 944 -15.17 9.25 -13.03
C GLU A 944 -16.60 8.99 -12.53
N ARG A 945 -16.81 8.98 -11.21
CA ARG A 945 -18.16 8.86 -10.63
C ARG A 945 -19.08 10.02 -11.03
N ALA A 946 -18.53 11.22 -11.23
CA ALA A 946 -19.25 12.39 -11.73
C ALA A 946 -19.44 12.40 -13.26
N GLY A 947 -18.94 11.39 -13.98
CA GLY A 947 -19.01 11.30 -15.44
C GLY A 947 -17.99 12.16 -16.18
N LEU A 948 -16.91 12.60 -15.51
CA LEU A 948 -15.78 13.28 -16.15
C LEU A 948 -14.76 12.26 -16.65
N LYS A 949 -14.11 12.56 -17.78
CA LYS A 949 -12.96 11.77 -18.25
C LYS A 949 -11.70 12.23 -17.54
N ALA A 950 -11.17 11.38 -16.67
CA ALA A 950 -9.95 11.64 -15.91
C ALA A 950 -9.00 10.43 -15.98
N ASN A 951 -7.69 10.69 -16.00
CA ASN A 951 -6.65 9.67 -16.05
C ASN A 951 -5.52 10.02 -15.08
N LEU A 952 -4.90 9.01 -14.49
CA LEU A 952 -3.63 9.20 -13.78
C LEU A 952 -2.52 9.50 -14.80
N VAL A 953 -1.56 10.32 -14.39
CA VAL A 953 -0.43 10.72 -15.23
C VAL A 953 0.84 10.55 -14.42
N LEU A 954 1.70 9.64 -14.87
CA LEU A 954 3.05 9.48 -14.33
C LEU A 954 3.95 10.55 -14.95
N VAL A 955 4.68 11.29 -14.13
CA VAL A 955 5.45 12.46 -14.56
C VAL A 955 6.92 12.30 -14.15
N GLN A 956 7.80 12.68 -15.06
CA GLN A 956 9.17 13.06 -14.75
C GLN A 956 9.25 14.58 -14.82
N THR A 957 9.32 15.24 -13.66
CA THR A 957 9.38 16.70 -13.57
C THR A 957 10.64 17.24 -14.25
N ASN A 958 10.57 18.46 -14.79
CA ASN A 958 11.64 18.98 -15.66
C ASN A 958 12.97 19.24 -14.92
N ASP A 959 12.92 19.47 -13.60
CA ASP A 959 14.06 19.62 -12.70
C ASP A 959 14.75 18.30 -12.33
N ASN A 960 14.19 17.15 -12.75
CA ASN A 960 14.72 15.81 -12.47
C ASN A 960 15.33 15.11 -13.71
N GLY A 961 15.73 15.88 -14.73
CA GLY A 961 16.34 15.35 -15.95
C GLY A 961 15.28 14.83 -16.93
N THR A 962 15.10 15.58 -18.01
CA THR A 962 14.08 15.38 -19.05
C THR A 962 14.44 14.28 -20.04
N GLN A 963 15.72 13.91 -20.14
CA GLN A 963 16.17 12.85 -21.05
C GLN A 963 16.10 11.46 -20.41
N SER A 964 15.64 11.37 -19.17
CA SER A 964 15.64 10.13 -18.41
C SER A 964 14.70 9.04 -18.98
N LEU A 965 13.74 9.44 -19.82
CA LEU A 965 12.71 8.60 -20.43
C LEU A 965 12.88 8.42 -21.95
N LYS A 966 14.11 8.34 -22.46
CA LYS A 966 14.36 8.00 -23.88
C LYS A 966 14.01 6.56 -24.25
N LEU A 967 14.15 5.65 -23.30
CA LEU A 967 13.76 4.23 -23.42
C LEU A 967 12.66 3.93 -22.41
N PRO A 968 11.73 2.99 -22.69
CA PRO A 968 10.70 2.56 -21.74
C PRO A 968 11.29 2.26 -20.36
N SER A 969 10.79 2.95 -19.34
CA SER A 969 11.25 2.88 -17.95
C SER A 969 10.11 3.14 -16.98
N ILE A 970 10.13 2.47 -15.83
CA ILE A 970 9.17 2.68 -14.74
C ILE A 970 9.57 3.84 -13.80
N ASN A 971 10.71 4.50 -14.06
CA ASN A 971 11.29 5.52 -13.19
C ASN A 971 10.64 6.91 -13.41
N PHE A 972 9.42 7.09 -12.94
CA PHE A 972 8.77 8.39 -12.81
C PHE A 972 8.91 8.90 -11.38
N ASN A 973 9.02 10.21 -11.18
CA ASN A 973 9.20 10.81 -9.86
C ASN A 973 7.92 11.46 -9.29
N HIS A 974 6.85 11.58 -10.08
CA HIS A 974 5.63 12.27 -9.68
C HIS A 974 4.36 11.71 -10.33
N CYS A 975 3.19 12.01 -9.76
CA CYS A 975 1.88 11.57 -10.25
C CYS A 975 0.84 12.69 -10.15
N ILE A 976 0.16 13.00 -11.27
CA ILE A 976 -0.89 14.04 -11.38
C ILE A 976 -2.11 13.49 -12.14
N VAL A 977 -3.08 14.36 -12.45
CA VAL A 977 -4.28 13.99 -13.21
C VAL A 977 -4.34 14.69 -14.56
N ARG A 978 -4.70 13.96 -15.63
CA ARG A 978 -5.21 14.53 -16.88
C ARG A 978 -6.73 14.53 -16.81
N LEU A 979 -7.33 15.69 -16.99
CA LEU A 979 -8.77 15.88 -17.02
C LEU A 979 -9.18 16.46 -18.37
N THR A 980 -10.24 15.93 -18.99
CA THR A 980 -10.81 16.51 -20.20
C THR A 980 -12.06 17.34 -19.85
N ILE A 981 -11.99 18.65 -20.04
CA ILE A 981 -13.12 19.60 -19.90
C ILE A 981 -13.40 20.21 -21.28
N ASP A 982 -14.65 20.12 -21.75
CA ASP A 982 -15.08 20.70 -23.04
C ASP A 982 -14.17 20.32 -24.22
N ASN A 983 -13.77 19.03 -24.27
CA ASN A 983 -12.81 18.44 -25.23
C ASN A 983 -11.39 19.03 -25.18
N LYS A 984 -11.01 19.70 -24.10
CA LYS A 984 -9.65 20.20 -23.86
C LYS A 984 -9.03 19.48 -22.68
N ASP A 985 -7.79 19.04 -22.86
CA ASP A 985 -7.03 18.44 -21.78
C ASP A 985 -6.42 19.50 -20.87
N ILE A 986 -6.55 19.26 -19.58
CA ILE A 986 -5.97 20.05 -18.49
C ILE A 986 -5.21 19.07 -17.59
N PHE A 987 -4.01 19.46 -17.18
CA PHE A 987 -3.19 18.69 -16.25
C PHE A 987 -3.30 19.34 -14.87
N VAL A 988 -3.81 18.58 -13.90
CA VAL A 988 -4.20 19.06 -12.58
C VAL A 988 -3.20 18.56 -11.55
N GLU A 989 -2.45 19.50 -10.96
CA GLU A 989 -1.54 19.30 -9.84
C GLU A 989 -2.28 19.54 -8.51
N MET A 990 -2.07 18.68 -7.51
CA MET A 990 -2.79 18.70 -6.24
C MET A 990 -1.89 18.50 -5.01
N THR A 991 -0.56 18.45 -5.17
CA THR A 991 0.34 18.28 -4.02
C THR A 991 0.63 19.57 -3.26
N ASP A 992 0.28 20.71 -3.85
CA ASP A 992 0.29 22.00 -3.17
C ASP A 992 -1.14 22.42 -2.82
N ASN A 993 -1.46 22.40 -1.53
CA ASN A 993 -2.79 22.72 -1.01
C ASN A 993 -3.18 24.19 -1.25
N TYR A 994 -2.27 25.08 -1.64
CA TYR A 994 -2.56 26.48 -1.94
C TYR A 994 -2.57 26.79 -3.44
N LEU A 995 -2.29 25.81 -4.30
CA LEU A 995 -2.25 26.00 -5.74
C LEU A 995 -3.67 26.23 -6.32
N PRO A 996 -3.88 27.27 -7.15
CA PRO A 996 -5.15 27.46 -7.86
C PRO A 996 -5.53 26.29 -8.76
N PHE A 997 -6.84 26.09 -8.96
CA PHE A 997 -7.31 25.11 -9.94
C PHE A 997 -6.82 25.48 -11.34
N MET A 998 -6.38 24.48 -12.11
CA MET A 998 -5.77 24.63 -13.45
C MET A 998 -4.43 25.39 -13.49
N ALA A 999 -3.85 25.79 -12.36
CA ALA A 999 -2.50 26.34 -12.36
C ALA A 999 -1.44 25.24 -12.55
N MET A 1000 -0.37 25.56 -13.27
CA MET A 1000 0.73 24.64 -13.55
C MET A 1000 2.02 25.20 -12.93
N PRO A 1001 2.61 24.51 -11.93
CA PRO A 1001 3.93 24.87 -11.44
C PRO A 1001 5.00 24.79 -12.54
N SER A 1002 6.05 25.59 -12.44
CA SER A 1002 7.11 25.62 -13.47
C SER A 1002 7.83 24.27 -13.63
N THR A 1003 7.84 23.42 -12.61
CA THR A 1003 8.41 22.06 -12.65
C THR A 1003 7.67 21.10 -13.58
N LEU A 1004 6.41 21.41 -13.95
CA LEU A 1004 5.60 20.63 -14.90
C LEU A 1004 5.67 21.18 -16.33
N TYR A 1005 6.24 22.37 -16.54
CA TYR A 1005 6.33 22.96 -17.87
C TYR A 1005 7.18 22.08 -18.80
N LYS A 1006 6.53 21.55 -19.85
CA LYS A 1006 7.13 20.60 -20.81
C LYS A 1006 7.75 19.35 -20.16
N ALA A 1007 7.39 19.04 -18.92
CA ALA A 1007 7.80 17.81 -18.24
C ALA A 1007 7.36 16.58 -19.05
N LYS A 1008 8.12 15.49 -18.93
CA LYS A 1008 7.81 14.24 -19.63
C LYS A 1008 6.74 13.49 -18.85
N ALA A 1009 5.73 12.99 -19.54
CA ALA A 1009 4.61 12.32 -18.89
C ALA A 1009 4.12 11.10 -19.66
N LEU A 1010 3.60 10.12 -18.93
CA LEU A 1010 2.87 8.96 -19.43
C LEU A 1010 1.45 8.99 -18.87
N VAL A 1011 0.46 9.12 -19.76
CA VAL A 1011 -0.95 9.04 -19.38
C VAL A 1011 -1.35 7.59 -19.22
N VAL A 1012 -2.01 7.26 -18.11
CA VAL A 1012 -2.48 5.91 -17.79
C VAL A 1012 -4.00 5.87 -17.84
N SER A 1013 -4.55 5.15 -18.83
CA SER A 1013 -5.98 4.89 -18.94
C SER A 1013 -6.37 3.56 -18.31
N PHE A 1014 -7.60 3.48 -17.82
CA PHE A 1014 -8.21 2.21 -17.41
C PHE A 1014 -8.85 1.45 -18.58
N ASP A 1015 -8.88 2.05 -19.79
CA ASP A 1015 -9.14 1.36 -21.04
C ASP A 1015 -7.82 0.88 -21.67
N LYS A 1016 -7.64 -0.44 -21.71
CA LYS A 1016 -6.47 -1.09 -22.31
C LYS A 1016 -6.26 -0.67 -23.77
N ASN A 1017 -7.32 -0.47 -24.54
CA ASN A 1017 -7.20 -0.06 -25.95
C ASN A 1017 -6.67 1.37 -26.11
N GLU A 1018 -6.95 2.25 -25.15
CA GLU A 1018 -6.34 3.58 -25.12
C GLU A 1018 -4.84 3.46 -24.79
N ASN A 1019 -4.49 2.59 -23.83
CA ASN A 1019 -3.09 2.36 -23.43
C ASN A 1019 -2.21 1.77 -24.54
N GLU A 1020 -2.76 1.01 -25.50
CA GLU A 1020 -1.98 0.51 -26.64
C GLU A 1020 -1.42 1.64 -27.53
N LYS A 1021 -1.93 2.87 -27.39
CA LYS A 1021 -1.44 4.07 -28.09
C LYS A 1021 -0.56 4.95 -27.21
N SER A 1022 -0.28 4.53 -25.98
CA SER A 1022 0.49 5.32 -25.03
C SER A 1022 1.93 5.52 -25.47
N GLY A 1023 2.43 6.73 -25.24
CA GLY A 1023 3.81 7.13 -25.42
C GLY A 1023 4.12 8.32 -24.53
N ILE A 1024 5.40 8.66 -24.41
CA ILE A 1024 5.81 9.83 -23.63
C ILE A 1024 5.39 11.10 -24.36
N ILE A 1025 4.67 11.96 -23.64
CA ILE A 1025 4.31 13.30 -24.08
C ILE A 1025 5.13 14.34 -23.33
N ASN A 1026 5.21 15.55 -23.88
CA ASN A 1026 5.52 16.75 -23.09
C ASN A 1026 4.18 17.29 -22.59
N ILE A 1027 4.08 17.61 -21.30
CA ILE A 1027 2.85 18.21 -20.76
C ILE A 1027 2.56 19.54 -21.50
N PRO A 1028 1.39 19.68 -22.15
CA PRO A 1028 0.98 20.92 -22.80
C PRO A 1028 0.55 21.96 -21.76
N SER A 1029 0.96 23.21 -21.97
CA SER A 1029 0.62 24.34 -21.08
C SER A 1029 -0.49 25.25 -21.63
N ASP A 1030 -1.01 24.97 -22.83
CA ASP A 1030 -1.92 25.89 -23.55
C ASP A 1030 -3.24 26.15 -22.83
N ASN A 1031 -3.71 25.18 -22.03
CA ASN A 1031 -4.95 25.28 -21.25
C ASN A 1031 -4.71 25.51 -19.75
N ALA A 1032 -3.45 25.73 -19.34
CA ALA A 1032 -3.13 26.07 -17.96
C ALA A 1032 -3.44 27.55 -17.67
N LEU A 1033 -3.71 27.86 -16.40
CA LEU A 1033 -3.84 29.25 -15.97
C LEU A 1033 -2.52 29.99 -16.16
N GLU A 1034 -2.56 31.15 -16.82
CA GLU A 1034 -1.35 31.93 -17.13
C GLU A 1034 -0.74 32.52 -15.86
N ASN A 1035 0.58 32.41 -15.71
CA ASN A 1035 1.30 33.02 -14.60
C ASN A 1035 1.52 34.50 -14.85
N LYS A 1036 0.81 35.35 -14.11
CA LYS A 1036 0.81 36.80 -14.33
C LYS A 1036 0.76 37.59 -13.03
N ILE A 1037 1.51 38.69 -13.02
CA ILE A 1037 1.53 39.70 -11.96
C ILE A 1037 1.18 41.06 -12.56
N GLU A 1038 0.15 41.72 -12.01
CA GLU A 1038 -0.09 43.15 -12.23
C GLU A 1038 0.15 43.93 -10.94
N THR A 1039 0.92 45.02 -11.03
CA THR A 1039 1.18 45.92 -9.90
C THR A 1039 0.85 47.36 -10.31
N VAL A 1040 0.02 48.03 -9.52
CA VAL A 1040 -0.22 49.48 -9.63
C VAL A 1040 0.36 50.17 -8.41
N SER A 1041 1.41 50.95 -8.59
CA SER A 1041 2.13 51.67 -7.55
C SER A 1041 1.85 53.16 -7.62
N VAL A 1042 1.19 53.72 -6.60
CA VAL A 1042 1.06 55.16 -6.42
C VAL A 1042 2.13 55.61 -5.45
N ILE A 1043 3.01 56.50 -5.91
CA ILE A 1043 4.19 56.91 -5.16
C ILE A 1043 4.18 58.42 -4.99
N THR A 1044 4.33 58.86 -3.74
CA THR A 1044 4.47 60.28 -3.39
C THR A 1044 5.90 60.54 -2.97
N ILE A 1045 6.55 61.48 -3.68
CA ILE A 1045 7.95 61.83 -3.49
C ILE A 1045 8.05 63.12 -2.66
N GLU A 1046 8.72 63.04 -1.52
CA GLU A 1046 9.13 64.15 -0.66
C GLU A 1046 10.67 64.22 -0.60
N ASP A 1047 11.24 65.28 -0.02
CA ASP A 1047 12.71 65.49 -0.05
C ASP A 1047 13.54 64.37 0.62
N ASN A 1048 13.01 63.74 1.67
CA ASN A 1048 13.68 62.71 2.47
C ASN A 1048 12.85 61.42 2.63
N LEU A 1049 11.73 61.31 1.92
CA LEU A 1049 10.75 60.25 2.14
C LEU A 1049 10.02 59.92 0.84
N LYS A 1050 9.86 58.63 0.55
CA LYS A 1050 9.01 58.12 -0.53
C LYS A 1050 7.90 57.28 0.07
N LYS A 1051 6.65 57.59 -0.25
CA LYS A 1051 5.46 56.86 0.25
C LYS A 1051 4.87 56.03 -0.87
N PHE A 1052 4.67 54.73 -0.64
CA PHE A 1052 4.14 53.79 -1.62
C PHE A 1052 2.77 53.29 -1.20
N THR A 1053 1.84 53.23 -2.16
CA THR A 1053 0.61 52.45 -2.05
C THR A 1053 0.50 51.58 -3.29
N ASN A 1054 0.58 50.27 -3.12
CA ASN A 1054 0.62 49.32 -4.22
C ASN A 1054 -0.60 48.41 -4.17
N THR A 1055 -1.26 48.22 -5.30
CA THR A 1055 -2.26 47.16 -5.49
C THR A 1055 -1.66 46.09 -6.38
N HIS A 1056 -1.66 44.86 -5.91
CA HIS A 1056 -1.13 43.69 -6.61
C HIS A 1056 -2.27 42.77 -7.02
N ILE A 1057 -2.18 42.21 -8.23
CA ILE A 1057 -3.01 41.11 -8.73
C ILE A 1057 -2.05 40.01 -9.16
N CYS A 1058 -2.19 38.82 -8.57
CA CYS A 1058 -1.38 37.65 -8.90
C CYS A 1058 -2.28 36.49 -9.34
N SER A 1059 -1.86 35.76 -10.37
CA SER A 1059 -2.60 34.65 -10.99
C SER A 1059 -1.65 33.52 -11.41
N GLY A 1060 -2.21 32.34 -11.69
CA GLY A 1060 -1.44 31.14 -12.00
C GLY A 1060 -0.75 30.55 -10.77
N SER A 1061 0.34 29.80 -10.95
CA SER A 1061 1.01 29.07 -9.87
C SER A 1061 1.57 29.98 -8.77
N ASN A 1062 1.97 31.21 -9.10
CA ASN A 1062 2.54 32.16 -8.13
C ASN A 1062 1.54 32.63 -7.08
N LYS A 1063 0.24 32.53 -7.36
CA LYS A 1063 -0.80 32.80 -6.37
C LYS A 1063 -0.71 31.86 -5.17
N SER A 1064 -0.15 30.66 -5.32
CA SER A 1064 -0.01 29.70 -4.23
C SER A 1064 0.77 30.26 -3.03
N TYR A 1065 1.90 30.92 -3.29
CA TYR A 1065 2.70 31.58 -2.25
C TYR A 1065 1.87 32.61 -1.48
N TYR A 1066 1.13 33.48 -2.18
CA TYR A 1066 0.32 34.50 -1.51
C TYR A 1066 -0.93 33.92 -0.82
N ASN A 1067 -1.50 32.83 -1.35
CA ASN A 1067 -2.56 32.09 -0.67
C ASN A 1067 -2.11 31.58 0.69
N GLU A 1068 -0.92 30.96 0.76
CA GLU A 1068 -0.32 30.52 2.02
C GLU A 1068 -0.02 31.70 2.92
N LEU A 1069 0.66 32.73 2.38
CA LEU A 1069 1.05 33.92 3.11
C LEU A 1069 -0.15 34.61 3.78
N PHE A 1070 -1.29 34.73 3.09
CA PHE A 1070 -2.54 35.29 3.64
C PHE A 1070 -3.41 34.28 4.41
N SER A 1071 -2.99 33.03 4.54
CA SER A 1071 -3.72 32.01 5.30
C SER A 1071 -3.52 32.16 6.82
N GLN A 1072 -4.28 31.38 7.58
CA GLN A 1072 -4.12 31.27 9.04
C GLN A 1072 -2.87 30.47 9.45
N ALA A 1073 -2.20 29.78 8.51
CA ALA A 1073 -0.96 29.06 8.79
C ALA A 1073 0.22 30.01 9.01
N THR A 1074 0.16 31.22 8.45
CA THR A 1074 1.21 32.24 8.60
C THR A 1074 0.79 33.32 9.61
N THR A 1075 1.63 33.55 10.61
CA THR A 1075 1.39 34.62 11.60
C THR A 1075 1.58 36.00 10.99
N GLU A 1076 1.00 37.03 11.63
CA GLU A 1076 1.12 38.42 11.16
C GLU A 1076 2.59 38.89 11.11
N ASP A 1077 3.41 38.52 12.09
CA ASP A 1077 4.84 38.89 12.15
C ASP A 1077 5.66 38.24 11.03
N VAL A 1078 5.43 36.95 10.75
CA VAL A 1078 6.10 36.27 9.64
C VAL A 1078 5.67 36.90 8.32
N ARG A 1079 4.37 37.09 8.13
CA ARG A 1079 3.83 37.75 6.93
C ARG A 1079 4.41 39.14 6.71
N LYS A 1080 4.53 39.94 7.77
CA LYS A 1080 5.14 41.27 7.73
C LYS A 1080 6.59 41.18 7.25
N LYS A 1081 7.38 40.27 7.83
CA LYS A 1081 8.79 40.07 7.45
C LYS A 1081 8.93 39.63 6.01
N GLU A 1082 8.12 38.67 5.56
CA GLU A 1082 8.12 38.19 4.17
C GLU A 1082 7.86 39.34 3.18
N PHE A 1083 6.83 40.17 3.41
CA PHE A 1083 6.60 41.34 2.56
C PHE A 1083 7.73 42.38 2.65
N GLU A 1084 8.28 42.63 3.84
CA GLU A 1084 9.44 43.53 4.01
C GLU A 1084 10.67 43.01 3.24
N GLU A 1085 10.92 41.70 3.27
CA GLU A 1085 12.01 41.04 2.55
C GLU A 1085 11.79 41.04 1.03
N GLU A 1086 10.59 40.71 0.56
CA GLU A 1086 10.22 40.78 -0.87
C GLU A 1086 10.44 42.19 -1.42
N LEU A 1087 9.90 43.21 -0.74
CA LEU A 1087 10.04 44.62 -1.13
C LEU A 1087 11.50 45.10 -1.04
N LYS A 1088 12.24 44.67 0.01
CA LYS A 1088 13.66 44.99 0.18
C LYS A 1088 14.49 44.40 -0.96
N ASN A 1089 14.24 43.14 -1.33
CA ASN A 1089 14.96 42.46 -2.40
C ASN A 1089 14.64 43.08 -3.76
N GLY A 1090 13.37 43.40 -4.03
CA GLY A 1090 12.95 44.08 -5.26
C GLY A 1090 13.58 45.47 -5.41
N LEU A 1091 13.52 46.30 -4.37
CA LEU A 1091 13.97 47.71 -4.45
C LEU A 1091 15.43 47.92 -4.06
N ASN A 1092 16.07 46.95 -3.40
CA ASN A 1092 17.39 47.08 -2.78
C ASN A 1092 17.49 48.29 -1.83
N LYS A 1093 16.46 48.49 -1.00
CA LYS A 1093 16.35 49.59 -0.03
C LYS A 1093 15.85 49.06 1.32
N VAL A 1094 16.11 49.81 2.38
CA VAL A 1094 15.49 49.55 3.69
C VAL A 1094 14.02 49.97 3.58
N ILE A 1095 13.13 49.00 3.82
CA ILE A 1095 11.68 49.18 3.74
C ILE A 1095 11.12 49.31 5.15
N SER A 1096 10.24 50.28 5.35
CA SER A 1096 9.35 50.34 6.51
C SER A 1096 7.93 50.01 6.07
N LEU A 1097 7.50 48.76 6.23
CA LEU A 1097 6.15 48.34 5.87
C LEU A 1097 5.13 48.89 6.87
N GLU A 1098 4.20 49.70 6.39
CA GLU A 1098 3.12 50.29 7.19
C GLU A 1098 1.93 49.33 7.29
N SER A 1099 1.54 48.72 6.17
CA SER A 1099 0.42 47.76 6.15
C SER A 1099 0.45 46.85 4.93
N PHE A 1100 -0.11 45.65 5.08
CA PHE A 1100 -0.56 44.79 3.99
C PHE A 1100 -2.05 44.47 4.20
N LYS A 1101 -2.82 44.36 3.13
CA LYS A 1101 -4.27 44.11 3.21
C LYS A 1101 -4.73 43.22 2.07
N LEU A 1102 -5.36 42.09 2.40
CA LEU A 1102 -6.06 41.26 1.42
C LEU A 1102 -7.31 42.01 0.93
N ILE A 1103 -7.45 42.18 -0.39
CA ILE A 1103 -8.61 42.84 -1.01
C ILE A 1103 -9.64 41.79 -1.45
N ALA A 1104 -9.20 40.77 -2.19
CA ALA A 1104 -10.05 39.69 -2.68
C ALA A 1104 -9.21 38.43 -2.86
N ASN A 1105 -9.73 37.30 -2.38
CA ASN A 1105 -9.14 35.99 -2.62
C ASN A 1105 -10.20 34.91 -2.50
N GLU A 1106 -10.27 34.05 -3.51
CA GLU A 1106 -10.84 32.71 -3.40
C GLU A 1106 -9.65 31.76 -3.57
N ARG A 1107 -9.35 30.91 -2.59
CA ARG A 1107 -8.10 30.11 -2.51
C ARG A 1107 -7.79 29.39 -3.82
N PHE A 1108 -8.76 28.73 -4.44
CA PHE A 1108 -8.53 27.93 -5.65
C PHE A 1108 -8.96 28.63 -6.96
N GLY A 1109 -9.52 29.84 -6.87
CA GLY A 1109 -9.87 30.68 -8.01
C GLY A 1109 -8.64 31.24 -8.74
N GLU A 1110 -8.87 31.97 -9.82
CA GLU A 1110 -7.80 32.35 -10.75
C GLU A 1110 -6.83 33.41 -10.19
N GLU A 1111 -7.33 34.39 -9.44
CA GLU A 1111 -6.53 35.55 -9.03
C GLU A 1111 -6.65 35.86 -7.52
N ILE A 1112 -5.58 36.45 -6.97
CA ILE A 1112 -5.56 37.05 -5.63
C ILE A 1112 -5.22 38.54 -5.77
N LYS A 1113 -5.94 39.38 -5.03
CA LYS A 1113 -5.73 40.83 -5.01
C LYS A 1113 -5.43 41.32 -3.60
N TYR A 1114 -4.36 42.09 -3.45
CA TYR A 1114 -3.95 42.65 -2.16
C TYR A 1114 -3.29 44.04 -2.30
N GLU A 1115 -3.23 44.78 -1.21
CA GLU A 1115 -2.58 46.09 -1.10
C GLU A 1115 -1.38 46.02 -0.16
N THR A 1116 -0.30 46.74 -0.49
CA THR A 1116 0.81 47.04 0.43
C THR A 1116 1.05 48.54 0.53
N LYS A 1117 1.39 49.02 1.72
CA LYS A 1117 1.81 50.41 1.97
C LYS A 1117 3.11 50.41 2.74
N PHE A 1118 4.09 51.14 2.25
CA PHE A 1118 5.40 51.24 2.88
C PHE A 1118 6.08 52.57 2.59
N LEU A 1119 7.11 52.83 3.37
CA LEU A 1119 7.94 54.01 3.30
C LEU A 1119 9.39 53.64 3.00
N ILE A 1120 10.06 54.50 2.23
CA ILE A 1120 11.52 54.50 2.08
C ILE A 1120 12.04 55.84 2.56
N SER A 1121 12.83 55.83 3.63
CA SER A 1121 13.54 57.00 4.14
C SER A 1121 14.85 57.18 3.37
N GLU A 1122 14.83 58.03 2.34
CA GLU A 1122 15.96 58.29 1.46
C GLU A 1122 15.97 59.76 1.04
N LYS A 1123 17.13 60.41 1.13
CA LYS A 1123 17.32 61.78 0.65
C LYS A 1123 17.46 61.80 -0.87
N LEU A 1124 16.70 62.66 -1.55
CA LEU A 1124 16.79 62.81 -3.01
C LEU A 1124 18.17 63.33 -3.45
N GLN A 1125 18.75 62.66 -4.45
CA GLN A 1125 19.95 63.12 -5.12
C GLN A 1125 19.67 64.39 -5.93
N SER A 1126 20.65 65.27 -6.05
CA SER A 1126 20.51 66.57 -6.72
C SER A 1126 21.70 66.87 -7.62
N VAL A 1127 21.43 67.39 -8.82
CA VAL A 1127 22.43 67.93 -9.76
C VAL A 1127 22.06 69.39 -10.02
N GLY A 1128 22.76 70.31 -9.35
CA GLY A 1128 22.35 71.73 -9.33
C GLY A 1128 20.98 71.91 -8.67
N SER A 1129 20.03 72.54 -9.38
CA SER A 1129 18.64 72.70 -8.93
C SER A 1129 17.73 71.51 -9.29
N LEU A 1130 18.22 70.54 -10.05
CA LEU A 1130 17.46 69.37 -10.49
C LEU A 1130 17.51 68.28 -9.41
N LYS A 1131 16.36 67.77 -8.99
CA LYS A 1131 16.22 66.56 -8.19
C LYS A 1131 16.11 65.36 -9.14
N ILE A 1132 16.82 64.28 -8.83
CA ILE A 1132 16.81 63.05 -9.63
C ILE A 1132 16.44 61.84 -8.78
N LEU A 1133 15.76 60.88 -9.40
CA LEU A 1133 15.49 59.56 -8.82
C LEU A 1133 15.35 58.49 -9.91
N GLU A 1134 15.67 57.26 -9.56
CA GLU A 1134 15.30 56.06 -10.33
C GLU A 1134 13.80 55.78 -10.16
N ILE A 1135 13.20 55.12 -11.16
CA ILE A 1135 11.82 54.64 -11.08
C ILE A 1135 11.79 53.36 -10.25
N PRO A 1136 11.11 53.34 -9.10
CA PRO A 1136 11.18 52.22 -8.17
C PRO A 1136 10.22 51.09 -8.60
N TYR A 1137 10.67 50.22 -9.50
CA TYR A 1137 9.96 48.99 -9.84
C TYR A 1137 10.07 47.96 -8.70
N ILE A 1138 8.93 47.46 -8.23
CA ILE A 1138 8.90 46.47 -7.13
C ILE A 1138 9.28 45.08 -7.63
N ASP A 1139 8.78 44.69 -8.80
CA ASP A 1139 9.13 43.45 -9.48
C ASP A 1139 10.32 43.63 -10.43
N LYS A 1140 11.25 42.66 -10.44
CA LYS A 1140 12.44 42.63 -11.30
C LYS A 1140 12.52 41.31 -12.08
N PRO A 1141 11.91 41.23 -13.27
CA PRO A 1141 11.88 40.01 -14.08
C PRO A 1141 13.23 39.66 -14.73
N TYR A 1142 14.18 40.60 -14.74
CA TYR A 1142 15.54 40.39 -15.22
C TYR A 1142 16.53 41.01 -14.23
N THR A 1143 17.55 40.24 -13.88
CA THR A 1143 18.58 40.58 -12.90
C THR A 1143 19.95 40.15 -13.41
N ARG A 1144 21.03 40.66 -12.81
CA ARG A 1144 22.41 40.37 -13.28
C ARG A 1144 22.81 38.90 -13.08
N ASP A 1145 22.15 38.19 -12.18
CA ASP A 1145 22.38 36.78 -11.80
C ASP A 1145 22.19 35.79 -12.96
N ILE A 1146 21.27 36.05 -13.91
CA ILE A 1146 21.11 35.21 -15.11
C ILE A 1146 22.20 35.47 -16.17
N ILE A 1147 22.97 36.56 -16.04
CA ILE A 1147 24.01 36.99 -17.00
C ILE A 1147 25.41 37.19 -16.39
N THR A 1148 25.71 36.48 -15.30
CA THR A 1148 26.97 36.63 -14.52
C THR A 1148 28.23 36.25 -15.27
N THR A 1149 28.11 35.43 -16.34
CA THR A 1149 29.24 34.92 -17.11
C THR A 1149 29.41 35.66 -18.44
N ASP A 1150 30.61 35.66 -19.01
CA ASP A 1150 30.83 36.19 -20.37
C ASP A 1150 30.42 35.20 -21.46
N LYS A 1151 30.51 33.91 -21.17
CA LYS A 1151 30.12 32.80 -22.05
C LYS A 1151 29.53 31.68 -21.19
N ARG A 1152 28.68 30.85 -21.79
CA ARG A 1152 28.14 29.64 -21.17
C ARG A 1152 28.52 28.39 -21.95
N ASN A 1153 28.60 27.28 -21.24
CA ASN A 1153 28.76 25.96 -21.81
C ASN A 1153 27.41 25.23 -21.92
N PHE A 1154 26.47 25.53 -21.03
CA PHE A 1154 25.17 24.88 -20.96
C PHE A 1154 24.01 25.86 -21.17
N ASP A 1155 22.86 25.30 -21.55
CA ASP A 1155 21.62 26.05 -21.67
C ASP A 1155 21.25 26.75 -20.36
N ILE A 1156 20.45 27.80 -20.44
CA ILE A 1156 19.68 28.31 -19.30
C ILE A 1156 18.29 27.69 -19.37
N GLU A 1157 17.92 26.88 -18.39
CA GLU A 1157 16.56 26.42 -18.17
C GLU A 1157 15.72 27.56 -17.58
N TYR A 1158 15.22 28.44 -18.46
CA TYR A 1158 14.64 29.72 -18.05
C TYR A 1158 13.45 29.58 -17.07
N ALA A 1159 12.66 28.50 -17.17
CA ALA A 1159 11.54 28.24 -16.25
C ALA A 1159 11.97 27.99 -14.78
N THR A 1160 13.26 27.72 -14.53
CA THR A 1160 13.83 27.60 -13.18
C THR A 1160 14.25 28.96 -12.60
N TYR A 1161 14.52 29.95 -13.46
CA TYR A 1161 14.88 31.32 -13.08
C TYR A 1161 13.63 32.16 -12.77
N GLU A 1162 12.69 32.22 -13.70
CA GLU A 1162 11.53 33.11 -13.62
C GLU A 1162 10.23 32.30 -13.73
N ARG A 1163 9.31 32.50 -12.79
CA ARG A 1163 8.04 31.76 -12.66
C ARG A 1163 6.84 32.56 -13.17
N VAL A 1164 7.00 33.78 -13.64
CA VAL A 1164 5.92 34.63 -14.15
C VAL A 1164 6.13 34.88 -15.64
N ASN A 1165 5.10 34.61 -16.46
CA ASN A 1165 5.16 34.85 -17.91
C ASN A 1165 4.83 36.28 -18.30
N ASN A 1166 3.98 36.96 -17.53
CA ASN A 1166 3.53 38.32 -17.85
C ASN A 1166 3.54 39.22 -16.63
N TYR A 1167 4.27 40.33 -16.76
CA TYR A 1167 4.24 41.43 -15.82
C TYR A 1167 3.58 42.64 -16.45
N LYS A 1168 2.76 43.32 -15.67
CA LYS A 1168 2.24 44.65 -15.99
C LYS A 1168 2.36 45.55 -14.78
N THR A 1169 3.30 46.49 -14.84
CA THR A 1169 3.56 47.43 -13.76
C THR A 1169 3.13 48.83 -14.19
N GLU A 1170 2.26 49.46 -13.43
CA GLU A 1170 1.90 50.87 -13.58
C GLU A 1170 2.43 51.66 -12.39
N VAL A 1171 3.33 52.61 -12.63
CA VAL A 1171 3.87 53.50 -11.59
C VAL A 1171 3.35 54.91 -11.81
N ILE A 1172 2.65 55.45 -10.81
CA ILE A 1172 2.18 56.84 -10.78
C ILE A 1172 3.06 57.60 -9.80
N LEU A 1173 4.04 58.34 -10.34
CA LEU A 1173 4.97 59.17 -9.58
C LEU A 1173 4.40 60.57 -9.38
N ASN A 1174 4.15 60.95 -8.14
CA ASN A 1174 3.71 62.29 -7.74
C ASN A 1174 4.86 63.03 -7.06
N ILE A 1175 5.25 64.17 -7.62
CA ILE A 1175 6.22 65.10 -7.02
C ILE A 1175 5.48 66.32 -6.42
N PRO A 1176 6.14 67.16 -5.60
CA PRO A 1176 5.49 68.28 -4.95
C PRO A 1176 4.75 69.21 -5.94
N PRO A 1177 3.58 69.78 -5.57
CA PRO A 1177 2.73 70.54 -6.50
C PRO A 1177 3.38 71.76 -7.16
N ASP A 1178 4.41 72.33 -6.54
CA ASP A 1178 5.19 73.48 -7.03
C ASP A 1178 6.33 73.07 -7.99
N LYS A 1179 6.51 71.77 -8.25
CA LYS A 1179 7.58 71.19 -9.07
C LYS A 1179 7.05 70.67 -10.40
N LYS A 1180 7.95 70.52 -11.38
CA LYS A 1180 7.64 69.83 -12.64
C LYS A 1180 8.73 68.89 -13.10
N PHE A 1181 8.33 67.78 -13.74
CA PHE A 1181 9.27 66.92 -14.46
C PHE A 1181 9.87 67.67 -15.64
N THR A 1182 11.20 67.58 -15.79
CA THR A 1182 11.93 68.24 -16.89
C THR A 1182 12.83 67.29 -17.66
N GLU A 1183 13.22 66.17 -17.05
CA GLU A 1183 13.95 65.08 -17.73
C GLU A 1183 13.14 63.79 -17.54
N ILE A 1184 12.62 63.25 -18.64
CA ILE A 1184 11.84 62.00 -18.68
C ILE A 1184 12.53 61.07 -19.68
N PRO A 1185 12.77 59.80 -19.32
CA PRO A 1185 13.34 58.83 -20.24
C PRO A 1185 12.49 58.60 -21.49
N GLN A 1186 13.11 58.02 -22.52
CA GLN A 1186 12.40 57.68 -23.75
C GLN A 1186 11.67 56.34 -23.60
N THR A 1187 10.48 56.25 -24.20
CA THR A 1187 9.77 54.98 -24.36
C THR A 1187 10.66 53.97 -25.10
N LYS A 1188 10.74 52.74 -24.59
CA LYS A 1188 11.51 51.65 -25.20
C LYS A 1188 10.64 50.43 -25.46
N ASN A 1189 10.93 49.77 -26.58
CA ASN A 1189 10.40 48.47 -26.98
C ASN A 1189 11.62 47.59 -27.28
N LEU A 1190 11.93 46.66 -26.38
CA LEU A 1190 13.02 45.71 -26.54
C LEU A 1190 12.42 44.33 -26.76
N LYS A 1191 13.00 43.57 -27.68
CA LYS A 1191 12.55 42.21 -28.01
C LYS A 1191 13.71 41.28 -28.22
N TYR A 1192 13.59 40.09 -27.67
CA TYR A 1192 14.48 38.97 -27.95
C TYR A 1192 13.64 37.70 -28.01
N LYS A 1193 13.50 37.13 -29.22
CA LYS A 1193 12.62 35.97 -29.48
C LYS A 1193 11.23 36.15 -28.84
N GLY A 1194 10.87 35.30 -27.87
CA GLY A 1194 9.60 35.37 -27.13
C GLY A 1194 9.57 36.33 -25.94
N HIS A 1195 10.71 36.95 -25.60
CA HIS A 1195 10.85 37.94 -24.54
C HIS A 1195 10.54 39.34 -25.08
N ILE A 1196 9.73 40.09 -24.34
CA ILE A 1196 9.33 41.46 -24.69
C ILE A 1196 9.47 42.32 -23.44
N TYR A 1197 10.07 43.49 -23.60
CA TYR A 1197 10.08 44.55 -22.59
C TYR A 1197 9.60 45.84 -23.23
N ASP A 1198 8.48 46.35 -22.72
CA ASP A 1198 7.87 47.60 -23.14
C ASP A 1198 7.77 48.54 -21.95
N VAL A 1199 8.29 49.75 -22.08
CA VAL A 1199 8.11 50.80 -21.08
C VAL A 1199 7.70 52.10 -21.77
N THR A 1200 6.56 52.66 -21.34
CA THR A 1200 6.02 53.92 -21.85
C THR A 1200 5.90 54.94 -20.74
N TYR A 1201 6.25 56.20 -21.05
CA TYR A 1201 6.19 57.32 -20.13
C TYR A 1201 5.13 58.33 -20.59
N GLU A 1202 4.20 58.66 -19.70
CA GLU A 1202 3.11 59.61 -19.95
C GLU A 1202 3.10 60.68 -18.86
N LEU A 1203 3.37 61.93 -19.23
CA LEU A 1203 3.25 63.07 -18.32
C LEU A 1203 1.77 63.48 -18.20
N VAL A 1204 1.09 62.93 -17.19
CA VAL A 1204 -0.35 63.17 -16.94
C VAL A 1204 -0.61 64.63 -16.51
N LYS A 1205 0.29 65.18 -15.69
CA LYS A 1205 0.32 66.58 -15.23
C LYS A 1205 1.78 67.02 -15.06
N PRO A 1206 2.08 68.33 -14.97
CA PRO A 1206 3.46 68.78 -14.75
C PRO A 1206 4.18 68.10 -13.57
N ASN A 1207 3.45 67.78 -12.50
CA ASN A 1207 3.95 67.15 -11.28
C ASN A 1207 3.55 65.65 -11.13
N GLN A 1208 3.04 65.02 -12.19
CA GLN A 1208 2.60 63.61 -12.15
C GLN A 1208 3.01 62.88 -13.42
N LEU A 1209 3.85 61.85 -13.25
CA LEU A 1209 4.34 60.99 -14.32
C LEU A 1209 3.74 59.59 -14.15
N LYS A 1210 3.10 59.09 -15.21
CA LYS A 1210 2.64 57.70 -15.30
C LYS A 1210 3.63 56.90 -16.14
N VAL A 1211 4.09 55.79 -15.60
CA VAL A 1211 4.97 54.83 -16.27
C VAL A 1211 4.21 53.52 -16.40
N VAL A 1212 4.13 52.97 -17.60
CA VAL A 1212 3.53 51.64 -17.82
C VAL A 1212 4.60 50.73 -18.39
N ARG A 1213 4.95 49.70 -17.63
CA ARG A 1213 5.88 48.63 -18.02
C ARG A 1213 5.10 47.35 -18.28
N LYS A 1214 5.34 46.71 -19.43
CA LYS A 1214 4.86 45.36 -19.75
C LYS A 1214 6.05 44.48 -20.07
N VAL A 1215 6.17 43.38 -19.35
CA VAL A 1215 7.24 42.40 -19.59
C VAL A 1215 6.62 41.06 -19.89
N LYS A 1216 6.98 40.46 -21.02
CA LYS A 1216 6.66 39.07 -21.34
C LYS A 1216 7.94 38.26 -21.27
N THR A 1217 7.90 37.17 -20.51
CA THR A 1217 9.02 36.24 -20.40
C THR A 1217 8.62 34.91 -21.05
N SER A 1218 9.49 34.39 -21.91
CA SER A 1218 9.31 33.06 -22.48
C SER A 1218 10.01 32.04 -21.59
N TRP A 1219 9.32 30.96 -21.23
CA TRP A 1219 9.92 29.83 -20.52
C TRP A 1219 10.73 28.88 -21.43
N ASN A 1220 11.01 29.26 -22.67
CA ASN A 1220 11.90 28.47 -23.51
C ASN A 1220 13.36 28.65 -23.08
N ASN A 1221 14.13 27.56 -23.11
CA ASN A 1221 15.54 27.58 -22.71
C ASN A 1221 16.37 28.51 -23.61
N ILE A 1222 17.40 29.13 -23.03
CA ILE A 1222 18.37 29.95 -23.76
C ILE A 1222 19.61 29.11 -24.06
N GLN A 1223 19.90 28.86 -25.33
CA GLN A 1223 21.05 28.05 -25.75
C GLN A 1223 22.37 28.86 -25.64
N PRO A 1224 23.54 28.22 -25.46
CA PRO A 1224 24.84 28.89 -25.44
C PRO A 1224 25.11 29.80 -26.64
N VAL A 1225 24.63 29.41 -27.83
CA VAL A 1225 24.77 30.21 -29.07
C VAL A 1225 23.96 31.50 -29.03
N ASP A 1226 22.85 31.51 -28.32
CA ASP A 1226 21.96 32.67 -28.21
C ASP A 1226 22.31 33.57 -27.01
N TYR A 1227 23.09 33.04 -26.05
CA TYR A 1227 23.42 33.72 -24.81
C TYR A 1227 23.99 35.13 -25.00
N PRO A 1228 24.87 35.43 -25.98
CA PRO A 1228 25.38 36.79 -26.17
C PRO A 1228 24.27 37.80 -26.51
N GLU A 1229 23.30 37.43 -27.36
CA GLU A 1229 22.18 38.31 -27.71
C GLU A 1229 21.20 38.45 -26.55
N PHE A 1230 20.93 37.36 -25.83
CA PHE A 1230 20.11 37.37 -24.62
C PHE A 1230 20.75 38.25 -23.53
N LYS A 1231 22.06 38.11 -23.29
CA LYS A 1231 22.82 38.94 -22.33
C LYS A 1231 22.70 40.41 -22.67
N LYS A 1232 22.90 40.78 -23.94
CA LYS A 1232 22.71 42.15 -24.41
C LYS A 1232 21.28 42.66 -24.17
N PHE A 1233 20.27 41.86 -24.48
CA PHE A 1233 18.87 42.21 -24.20
C PHE A 1233 18.63 42.46 -22.71
N VAL A 1234 19.12 41.58 -21.82
CA VAL A 1234 19.01 41.74 -20.36
C VAL A 1234 19.75 42.99 -19.88
N GLU A 1235 20.96 43.24 -20.37
CA GLU A 1235 21.72 44.46 -20.06
C GLU A 1235 20.98 45.73 -20.49
N GLU A 1236 20.36 45.74 -21.69
CA GLU A 1236 19.56 46.86 -22.17
C GLU A 1236 18.27 47.06 -21.35
N VAL A 1237 17.62 45.98 -20.91
CA VAL A 1237 16.48 46.04 -20.00
C VAL A 1237 16.90 46.63 -18.65
N ILE A 1238 17.95 46.10 -18.03
CA ILE A 1238 18.47 46.58 -16.74
C ILE A 1238 18.88 48.05 -16.86
N ALA A 1239 19.59 48.43 -17.92
CA ALA A 1239 19.98 49.82 -18.16
C ALA A 1239 18.75 50.74 -18.32
N SER A 1240 17.67 50.24 -18.94
CA SER A 1240 16.41 50.99 -19.06
C SER A 1240 15.67 51.13 -17.72
N GLU A 1241 15.78 50.14 -16.84
CA GLU A 1241 15.21 50.21 -15.49
C GLU A 1241 16.04 51.09 -14.54
N GLU A 1242 17.35 51.24 -14.80
CA GLU A 1242 18.27 52.13 -14.07
C GLU A 1242 18.22 53.59 -14.57
N GLU A 1243 17.39 53.92 -15.58
CA GLU A 1243 17.21 55.31 -16.04
C GLU A 1243 16.56 56.21 -14.97
N ILE A 1244 17.07 57.42 -14.84
CA ILE A 1244 16.62 58.40 -13.85
C ILE A 1244 15.63 59.41 -14.45
N VAL A 1245 14.67 59.84 -13.64
CA VAL A 1245 13.79 60.98 -13.92
C VAL A 1245 14.26 62.21 -13.17
N GLY A 1246 14.14 63.38 -13.78
CA GLY A 1246 14.56 64.66 -13.21
C GLY A 1246 13.40 65.65 -13.08
N PHE A 1247 13.33 66.36 -11.95
CA PHE A 1247 12.34 67.42 -11.71
C PHE A 1247 12.95 68.62 -10.98
N LYS A 1248 12.36 69.81 -11.13
CA LYS A 1248 12.83 71.04 -10.46
C LYS A 1248 11.71 71.99 -10.06
#